data_AF-A0A061H078-F1
#
_entry.id   AF-A0A061H078-F1
#
_cell.length_a   1.000
_cell.length_b   1.000
_cell.length_c   1.000
_cell.angle_alpha   90.00
_cell.angle_beta   90.00
_cell.angle_gamma   90.00
#
_symmetry.space_group_name_H-M   'P 1'
#
loop_
_entity.id
_entity.type
_entity.pdbx_description
1 polymer ?
#
loop_
_entity_poly.entity_id
_entity_poly.type
_entity_poly.pdbx_seq_one_letter_code
_entity_poly.pdbx_strand_id
1 'polypeptide(L)'
;NGHFFHYSVSLSYEDGRPVDGKGVGRKVIDRVHETYSSELAGKDFAYDGEKSLFTVGPLPSNKLEFTVVLEDVTSNRNNGNVSPDGHDSPNEHDRKRLRRPYQSKAFRVEISFAAKIPMQAIQNALRGQESENSQEALRVLDIILRQHAAKQGCLLVRQSFFHNDPNNFADIGGGVLGCRGFHSSFRSSQGGLSLNIDVSTTMIIRPGPVVDFLLANQNARDPDSIDWTKAKRVLKNLRIKVSPSNQEYKITGLSDQFCEDQMFSLKQKSAKSENGEAEVLEVTVYDYFVNHRNIQLRYSARMPCINVGKPKRPTYIPMELCSLVSLQRYTKALSTFQRASLVEKSRQKPQERMNVLSNALRKSNYGAEPMLRSCGVSISSNFTQVEGRVLPAPRLKVGNGEDFFPRNGRWNFNNKKLVEPTKIARWVVVNFSARCDVKSLVRDLIRCGEMKGLHIDPPFDVFEERNQNRRSPPVVRVEKMCEEMQSKLPGAPHFVLCLLPDRKNSDLYGPWKRKYLAEFGVVTQCMAPTRVNDQYLTNLLLKINAKLGGLNSMLAIEQTPSIPVVSKVPTIILGMDVSHGSPGQSDVPSIAAVVSSRQWPLISRYRASVRTQSPKVEMIDSLFKRVSDTEDEGIIRELLLDFYTSSGKRKPDQIIIFRDGVSESQFNQVLNIELDQIIEACKFLDEAWNPKFVVIVAQKNHHTKFFQQGSPDNVPPGTVIDNKVCHPRNNDFYLCAHAGMIGTTRPTHYHVLLDQIGFSADDLQELVHCLSY
;
A
#
# COMPACT_ATOMS: atom_id res chain seq x y z
N ASN A 1 -25.08 6.49 -31.04
CA ASN A 1 -26.11 7.06 -30.13
C ASN A 1 -26.28 6.28 -28.81
N GLY A 2 -25.38 5.35 -28.45
CA GLY A 2 -25.45 4.64 -27.17
C GLY A 2 -25.18 5.55 -25.97
N HIS A 3 -25.87 5.30 -24.86
CA HIS A 3 -25.71 5.99 -23.58
C HIS A 3 -25.79 4.97 -22.44
N PHE A 4 -24.96 5.14 -21.42
CA PHE A 4 -25.25 4.58 -20.11
C PHE A 4 -26.27 5.46 -19.40
N PHE A 5 -27.22 4.85 -18.70
CA PHE A 5 -28.19 5.56 -17.86
C PHE A 5 -27.78 5.37 -16.41
N HIS A 6 -27.49 6.46 -15.71
CA HIS A 6 -27.07 6.48 -14.31
C HIS A 6 -28.28 6.72 -13.41
N TYR A 7 -28.39 5.89 -12.38
CA TYR A 7 -29.42 5.94 -11.35
C TYR A 7 -28.77 6.04 -9.97
N SER A 8 -29.26 6.97 -9.16
CA SER A 8 -29.02 7.02 -7.72
C SER A 8 -29.80 5.91 -7.04
N VAL A 9 -29.15 5.20 -6.12
CA VAL A 9 -29.73 4.13 -5.30
C VAL A 9 -29.76 4.57 -3.85
N SER A 10 -30.95 4.63 -3.26
CA SER A 10 -31.15 4.84 -1.83
C SER A 10 -31.64 3.55 -1.18
N LEU A 11 -31.04 3.19 -0.03
CA LEU A 11 -31.35 1.97 0.72
C LEU A 11 -31.76 2.35 2.13
N SER A 12 -33.01 2.03 2.48
CA SER A 12 -33.59 2.26 3.81
C SER A 12 -34.17 0.97 4.40
N TYR A 13 -34.17 0.87 5.74
CA TYR A 13 -35.02 -0.11 6.44
C TYR A 13 -36.47 0.39 6.48
N GLU A 14 -37.42 -0.47 6.85
CA GLU A 14 -38.82 -0.06 7.08
C GLU A 14 -38.96 1.07 8.12
N ASP A 15 -38.06 1.16 9.10
CA ASP A 15 -38.02 2.27 10.07
C ASP A 15 -37.46 3.60 9.52
N GLY A 16 -37.39 3.71 8.19
CA GLY A 16 -36.96 4.90 7.43
C GLY A 16 -35.45 5.16 7.44
N ARG A 17 -34.68 4.46 8.28
CA ARG A 17 -33.25 4.73 8.49
C ARG A 17 -32.39 4.20 7.35
N PRO A 18 -31.28 4.89 6.98
CA PRO A 18 -30.37 4.43 5.94
C PRO A 18 -29.63 3.14 6.32
N VAL A 19 -29.17 2.39 5.30
CA VAL A 19 -28.47 1.11 5.47
C VAL A 19 -26.95 1.32 5.50
N ASP A 20 -26.38 1.55 6.69
CA ASP A 20 -24.93 1.74 6.92
C ASP A 20 -24.08 0.45 6.81
N GLY A 21 -24.43 -0.44 5.86
CA GLY A 21 -23.88 -1.79 5.73
C GLY A 21 -23.09 -2.00 4.44
N LYS A 22 -21.78 -1.73 4.45
CA LYS A 22 -20.91 -2.02 3.28
C LYS A 22 -21.02 -3.49 2.88
N GLY A 23 -21.42 -3.73 1.63
CA GLY A 23 -21.66 -5.07 1.06
C GLY A 23 -23.08 -5.60 1.19
N VAL A 24 -23.94 -5.03 2.05
CA VAL A 24 -25.37 -5.39 2.11
C VAL A 24 -26.10 -4.94 0.85
N GLY A 25 -25.78 -3.74 0.36
CA GLY A 25 -26.44 -3.14 -0.80
C GLY A 25 -26.41 -4.00 -2.07
N ARG A 26 -25.32 -4.73 -2.34
CA ARG A 26 -25.27 -5.64 -3.51
C ARG A 26 -26.33 -6.74 -3.38
N LYS A 27 -26.33 -7.51 -2.28
CA LYS A 27 -27.36 -8.52 -2.01
C LYS A 27 -28.79 -7.99 -2.09
N VAL A 28 -29.01 -6.75 -1.63
CA VAL A 28 -30.33 -6.08 -1.69
C VAL A 28 -30.72 -5.80 -3.15
N ILE A 29 -29.84 -5.21 -3.96
CA ILE A 29 -30.11 -4.89 -5.37
C ILE A 29 -30.15 -6.14 -6.25
N ASP A 30 -29.30 -7.13 -6.01
CA ASP A 30 -29.35 -8.43 -6.67
C ASP A 30 -30.73 -9.10 -6.40
N ARG A 31 -31.26 -9.03 -5.16
CA ARG A 31 -32.63 -9.49 -4.82
C ARG A 31 -33.74 -8.62 -5.39
N VAL A 32 -33.53 -7.31 -5.60
CA VAL A 32 -34.48 -6.48 -6.37
C VAL A 32 -34.57 -7.01 -7.80
N HIS A 33 -33.43 -7.28 -8.45
CA HIS A 33 -33.42 -7.81 -9.80
C HIS A 33 -33.99 -9.24 -9.89
N GLU A 34 -33.72 -10.12 -8.91
CA GLU A 34 -34.32 -11.46 -8.84
C GLU A 34 -35.86 -11.42 -8.67
N THR A 35 -36.39 -10.48 -7.89
CA THR A 35 -37.84 -10.38 -7.59
C THR A 35 -38.62 -9.59 -8.65
N TYR A 36 -38.05 -8.49 -9.14
CA TYR A 36 -38.74 -7.44 -9.90
C TYR A 36 -38.15 -7.25 -11.31
N SER A 37 -37.54 -8.28 -11.90
CA SER A 37 -36.91 -8.21 -13.23
C SER A 37 -37.85 -7.67 -14.32
N SER A 38 -39.15 -7.99 -14.26
CA SER A 38 -40.19 -7.48 -15.17
C SER A 38 -40.39 -5.96 -15.06
N GLU A 39 -40.39 -5.40 -13.85
CA GLU A 39 -40.52 -3.96 -13.59
C GLU A 39 -39.24 -3.19 -13.97
N LEU A 40 -38.10 -3.89 -13.99
CA LEU A 40 -36.85 -3.43 -14.59
C LEU A 40 -36.78 -3.67 -16.12
N ALA A 41 -37.85 -4.16 -16.75
CA ALA A 41 -37.92 -4.54 -18.17
C ALA A 41 -36.78 -5.49 -18.63
N GLY A 42 -36.39 -6.43 -17.77
CA GLY A 42 -35.34 -7.41 -18.05
C GLY A 42 -33.93 -6.82 -18.19
N LYS A 43 -33.68 -5.62 -17.66
CA LYS A 43 -32.41 -4.91 -17.81
C LYS A 43 -31.34 -5.41 -16.83
N ASP A 44 -30.26 -5.97 -17.38
CA ASP A 44 -28.98 -6.08 -16.68
C ASP A 44 -28.46 -4.71 -16.23
N PHE A 45 -27.82 -4.70 -15.06
CA PHE A 45 -27.35 -3.51 -14.36
C PHE A 45 -25.94 -3.71 -13.77
N ALA A 46 -25.20 -2.60 -13.67
CA ALA A 46 -23.92 -2.53 -12.98
C ALA A 46 -24.05 -1.60 -11.78
N TYR A 47 -23.81 -2.12 -10.58
CA TYR A 47 -23.92 -1.36 -9.33
C TYR A 47 -22.54 -1.16 -8.70
N ASP A 48 -22.24 0.04 -8.19
CA ASP A 48 -20.98 0.36 -7.50
C ASP A 48 -20.88 -0.28 -6.10
N GLY A 49 -22.01 -0.71 -5.55
CA GLY A 49 -22.14 -1.32 -4.22
C GLY A 49 -22.42 -0.34 -3.09
N GLU A 50 -22.61 0.95 -3.40
CA GLU A 50 -22.86 2.03 -2.44
C GLU A 50 -24.05 2.92 -2.86
N LYS A 51 -24.00 3.60 -4.01
CA LYS A 51 -25.06 4.57 -4.44
C LYS A 51 -25.34 4.67 -5.94
N SER A 52 -24.50 4.13 -6.82
CA SER A 52 -24.61 4.35 -8.27
C SER A 52 -24.89 3.05 -9.03
N LEU A 53 -26.04 3.00 -9.71
CA LEU A 53 -26.44 1.92 -10.60
C LEU A 53 -26.46 2.42 -12.06
N PHE A 54 -26.05 1.57 -12.99
CA PHE A 54 -25.94 1.89 -14.41
C PHE A 54 -26.61 0.81 -15.27
N THR A 55 -27.32 1.22 -16.33
CA THR A 55 -27.94 0.31 -17.31
C THR A 55 -27.61 0.70 -18.75
N VAL A 56 -27.78 -0.24 -19.68
CA VAL A 56 -27.72 0.03 -21.14
C VAL A 56 -29.13 0.28 -21.67
N GLY A 57 -29.40 1.54 -22.00
CA GLY A 57 -30.77 2.05 -22.21
C GLY A 57 -31.52 2.31 -20.89
N PRO A 58 -32.66 3.00 -20.95
CA PRO A 58 -33.43 3.39 -19.77
C PRO A 58 -34.14 2.21 -19.10
N LEU A 59 -34.38 2.34 -17.80
CA LEU A 59 -35.43 1.64 -17.06
C LEU A 59 -36.82 2.24 -17.39
N PRO A 60 -37.94 1.54 -17.14
CA PRO A 60 -39.29 1.99 -17.52
C PRO A 60 -39.77 3.30 -16.85
N SER A 61 -39.17 3.70 -15.74
CA SER A 61 -39.51 4.93 -15.01
C SER A 61 -38.24 5.67 -14.56
N ASN A 62 -38.36 6.99 -14.40
CA ASN A 62 -37.34 7.82 -13.76
C ASN A 62 -37.28 7.62 -12.23
N LYS A 63 -38.32 7.05 -11.61
CA LYS A 63 -38.34 6.65 -10.19
C LYS A 63 -38.98 5.29 -10.03
N LEU A 64 -38.32 4.39 -9.32
CA LEU A 64 -38.81 3.06 -8.97
C LEU A 64 -38.58 2.82 -7.46
N GLU A 65 -39.56 2.26 -6.77
CA GLU A 65 -39.50 1.93 -5.35
C GLU A 65 -39.87 0.45 -5.13
N PHE A 66 -39.00 -0.29 -4.45
CA PHE A 66 -39.15 -1.73 -4.21
C PHE A 66 -39.00 -2.07 -2.73
N THR A 67 -39.71 -3.09 -2.25
CA THR A 67 -39.56 -3.62 -0.89
C THR A 67 -39.08 -5.06 -0.96
N VAL A 68 -37.79 -5.29 -0.69
CA VAL A 68 -37.20 -6.64 -0.71
C VAL A 68 -36.91 -7.16 0.68
N VAL A 69 -37.24 -8.43 0.91
CA VAL A 69 -36.96 -9.13 2.16
C VAL A 69 -35.71 -10.00 1.98
N LEU A 70 -34.70 -9.77 2.82
CA LEU A 70 -33.53 -10.64 2.93
C LEU A 70 -33.55 -11.41 4.25
N GLU A 71 -33.24 -12.70 4.17
CA GLU A 71 -32.97 -13.56 5.33
C GLU A 71 -31.48 -13.45 5.70
N ASP A 72 -31.16 -13.67 6.99
CA ASP A 72 -29.81 -13.71 7.56
C ASP A 72 -28.88 -12.50 7.28
N VAL A 73 -29.37 -11.27 7.54
CA VAL A 73 -28.53 -10.03 7.49
C VAL A 73 -28.06 -9.57 8.88
N THR A 74 -26.78 -9.79 9.20
CA THR A 74 -26.10 -9.31 10.42
C THR A 74 -25.98 -7.77 10.47
N SER A 75 -26.12 -7.15 11.65
CA SER A 75 -26.18 -5.67 11.80
C SER A 75 -25.26 -5.07 12.87
N ASN A 76 -24.65 -3.92 12.58
CA ASN A 76 -23.79 -3.15 13.50
C ASN A 76 -24.55 -2.18 14.44
N ARG A 77 -25.72 -2.53 14.99
CA ARG A 77 -26.50 -1.58 15.82
C ARG A 77 -25.85 -1.35 17.20
N ASN A 78 -25.11 -0.25 17.33
CA ASN A 78 -24.94 0.48 18.59
C ASN A 78 -26.19 1.34 18.81
N ASN A 79 -27.12 0.89 19.65
CA ASN A 79 -28.23 1.73 20.08
C ASN A 79 -27.74 2.70 21.19
N GLY A 80 -27.58 3.97 20.83
CA GLY A 80 -27.53 5.08 21.78
C GLY A 80 -28.81 5.15 22.62
N ASN A 81 -28.78 5.97 23.68
CA ASN A 81 -29.87 6.03 24.65
C ASN A 81 -31.01 6.92 24.12
N VAL A 82 -32.24 6.54 24.47
CA VAL A 82 -33.39 7.44 24.60
C VAL A 82 -33.97 7.11 25.98
N SER A 83 -34.04 8.10 26.87
CA SER A 83 -34.72 7.96 28.16
C SER A 83 -36.23 8.24 27.98
N PRO A 84 -37.10 7.64 28.80
CA PRO A 84 -38.53 7.85 28.69
C PRO A 84 -39.01 9.08 29.46
N ASP A 85 -40.05 9.73 28.94
CA ASP A 85 -40.99 10.59 29.65
C ASP A 85 -42.36 10.46 28.95
N GLY A 86 -43.46 10.60 29.69
CA GLY A 86 -44.82 10.61 29.13
C GLY A 86 -45.58 9.27 29.21
N HIS A 87 -46.51 9.22 30.17
CA HIS A 87 -47.51 8.18 30.41
C HIS A 87 -48.34 7.76 29.16
N ASP A 88 -48.55 6.45 28.96
CA ASP A 88 -49.82 5.77 29.32
C ASP A 88 -49.80 4.25 29.05
N SER A 89 -50.77 3.50 29.60
CA SER A 89 -50.92 2.02 29.51
C SER A 89 -52.31 1.59 30.05
N PRO A 90 -52.78 0.32 29.90
CA PRO A 90 -52.29 -0.86 29.16
C PRO A 90 -53.30 -1.25 28.02
N ASN A 91 -53.54 -2.47 27.50
CA ASN A 91 -53.01 -3.86 27.58
C ASN A 91 -53.36 -4.56 26.21
N GLU A 92 -52.60 -5.48 25.59
CA GLU A 92 -52.57 -6.96 25.79
C GLU A 92 -53.88 -7.66 26.24
N HIS A 93 -54.32 -8.82 25.74
CA HIS A 93 -53.83 -9.77 24.71
C HIS A 93 -55.04 -10.31 23.90
N ASP A 94 -54.86 -10.87 22.67
CA ASP A 94 -54.85 -12.34 22.50
C ASP A 94 -54.40 -12.89 21.11
N ARG A 95 -53.85 -14.12 21.14
CA ARG A 95 -53.81 -15.18 20.10
C ARG A 95 -53.78 -14.83 18.58
N LYS A 96 -52.57 -14.95 17.98
CA LYS A 96 -52.15 -16.07 17.07
C LYS A 96 -50.75 -15.80 16.47
N ARG A 97 -49.65 -16.09 17.19
CA ARG A 97 -48.94 -17.40 17.17
C ARG A 97 -48.84 -18.09 15.80
N LEU A 98 -47.67 -17.98 15.15
CA LEU A 98 -46.97 -19.09 14.47
C LEU A 98 -45.46 -18.78 14.31
N ARG A 99 -44.65 -19.78 13.93
CA ARG A 99 -43.18 -19.79 14.01
C ARG A 99 -42.49 -18.70 13.17
N ARG A 100 -41.40 -18.09 13.70
CA ARG A 100 -40.22 -17.65 12.91
C ARG A 100 -38.95 -17.47 13.78
N PRO A 101 -38.00 -18.42 13.76
CA PRO A 101 -36.63 -18.21 14.26
C PRO A 101 -35.69 -17.65 13.16
N TYR A 102 -36.22 -16.77 12.29
CA TYR A 102 -35.50 -16.10 11.21
C TYR A 102 -35.83 -14.61 11.26
N GLN A 103 -34.83 -13.75 11.40
CA GLN A 103 -35.01 -12.30 11.27
C GLN A 103 -34.87 -11.89 9.80
N SER A 104 -35.86 -12.30 9.02
CA SER A 104 -36.14 -11.73 7.69
C SER A 104 -36.31 -10.21 7.81
N LYS A 105 -35.45 -9.43 7.15
CA LYS A 105 -35.49 -7.96 7.17
C LYS A 105 -35.96 -7.44 5.82
N ALA A 106 -36.98 -6.61 5.82
CA ALA A 106 -37.37 -5.82 4.67
C ALA A 106 -36.46 -4.59 4.52
N PHE A 107 -36.19 -4.25 3.27
CA PHE A 107 -35.45 -3.09 2.82
C PHE A 107 -36.27 -2.38 1.76
N ARG A 108 -36.53 -1.08 1.97
CA ARG A 108 -37.09 -0.22 0.93
C ARG A 108 -35.94 0.37 0.12
N VAL A 109 -35.96 0.04 -1.18
CA VAL A 109 -35.00 0.48 -2.19
C VAL A 109 -35.66 1.53 -3.06
N GLU A 110 -35.01 2.66 -3.23
CA GLU A 110 -35.36 3.65 -4.24
C GLU A 110 -34.28 3.66 -5.34
N ILE A 111 -34.71 3.60 -6.60
CA ILE A 111 -33.85 3.76 -7.78
C ILE A 111 -34.37 4.96 -8.56
N SER A 112 -33.60 6.05 -8.57
CA SER A 112 -33.97 7.36 -9.11
C SER A 112 -32.99 7.81 -10.18
N PHE A 113 -33.48 8.15 -11.37
CA PHE A 113 -32.67 8.57 -12.52
C PHE A 113 -31.85 9.83 -12.19
N ALA A 114 -30.57 9.82 -12.55
CA ALA A 114 -29.62 10.90 -12.27
C ALA A 114 -29.03 11.54 -13.55
N ALA A 115 -28.51 10.74 -14.48
CA ALA A 115 -27.82 11.26 -15.67
C ALA A 115 -27.80 10.30 -16.86
N LYS A 116 -27.53 10.82 -18.06
CA LYS A 116 -27.12 10.04 -19.24
C LYS A 116 -25.64 10.29 -19.50
N ILE A 117 -24.83 9.23 -19.55
CA ILE A 117 -23.41 9.30 -19.89
C ILE A 117 -23.26 8.82 -21.34
N PRO A 118 -22.84 9.66 -22.29
CA PRO A 118 -22.75 9.28 -23.70
C PRO A 118 -21.58 8.32 -23.93
N MET A 119 -21.84 7.13 -24.50
CA MET A 119 -20.78 6.16 -24.83
C MET A 119 -19.78 6.71 -25.86
N GLN A 120 -20.19 7.73 -26.63
CA GLN A 120 -19.31 8.51 -27.51
C GLN A 120 -18.11 9.12 -26.77
N ALA A 121 -18.23 9.43 -25.48
CA ALA A 121 -17.13 9.96 -24.69
C ALA A 121 -15.93 9.00 -24.59
N ILE A 122 -16.16 7.69 -24.70
CA ILE A 122 -15.07 6.69 -24.79
C ILE A 122 -14.26 6.93 -26.07
N GLN A 123 -14.92 7.07 -27.23
CA GLN A 123 -14.24 7.36 -28.49
C GLN A 123 -13.53 8.73 -28.48
N ASN A 124 -14.06 9.70 -27.74
CA ASN A 124 -13.42 11.00 -27.59
C ASN A 124 -12.12 10.89 -26.76
N ALA A 125 -12.11 10.15 -25.65
CA ALA A 125 -10.87 9.86 -24.91
C ALA A 125 -9.84 9.09 -25.76
N LEU A 126 -10.27 8.14 -26.60
CA LEU A 126 -9.36 7.47 -27.55
C LEU A 126 -8.75 8.43 -28.60
N ARG A 127 -9.34 9.61 -28.80
CA ARG A 127 -8.80 10.70 -29.65
C ARG A 127 -8.06 11.78 -28.84
N GLY A 128 -7.75 11.55 -27.56
CA GLY A 128 -7.11 12.54 -26.70
C GLY A 128 -8.00 13.73 -26.31
N GLN A 129 -9.33 13.57 -26.46
CA GLN A 129 -10.35 14.51 -26.03
C GLN A 129 -10.98 14.01 -24.72
N GLU A 130 -10.19 14.04 -23.65
CA GLU A 130 -10.63 13.72 -22.29
C GLU A 130 -11.68 14.74 -21.80
N SER A 131 -12.62 14.26 -20.98
CA SER A 131 -13.65 15.06 -20.30
C SER A 131 -14.16 14.28 -19.08
N GLU A 132 -14.89 14.92 -18.16
CA GLU A 132 -15.54 14.23 -17.05
C GLU A 132 -16.43 13.08 -17.54
N ASN A 133 -17.16 13.30 -18.64
CA ASN A 133 -17.98 12.28 -19.32
C ASN A 133 -17.18 11.07 -19.80
N SER A 134 -15.91 11.23 -20.21
CA SER A 134 -15.10 10.10 -20.67
C SER A 134 -14.50 9.31 -19.51
N GLN A 135 -14.10 9.99 -18.44
CA GLN A 135 -13.65 9.35 -17.20
C GLN A 135 -14.79 8.57 -16.53
N GLU A 136 -16.00 9.16 -16.45
CA GLU A 136 -17.18 8.44 -15.96
C GLU A 136 -17.60 7.30 -16.91
N ALA A 137 -17.52 7.44 -18.24
CA ALA A 137 -17.82 6.34 -19.15
C ALA A 137 -16.86 5.14 -18.99
N LEU A 138 -15.56 5.39 -18.78
CA LEU A 138 -14.60 4.34 -18.44
C LEU A 138 -14.89 3.73 -17.06
N ARG A 139 -15.23 4.55 -16.06
CA ARG A 139 -15.64 4.11 -14.71
C ARG A 139 -16.87 3.20 -14.75
N VAL A 140 -17.84 3.41 -15.65
CA VAL A 140 -18.99 2.50 -15.79
C VAL A 140 -18.55 1.12 -16.28
N LEU A 141 -17.68 1.03 -17.29
CA LEU A 141 -17.10 -0.25 -17.74
C LEU A 141 -16.37 -0.97 -16.59
N ASP A 142 -15.61 -0.20 -15.81
CA ASP A 142 -14.88 -0.65 -14.62
C ASP A 142 -15.83 -1.13 -13.48
N ILE A 143 -17.04 -0.59 -13.39
CA ILE A 143 -18.08 -1.04 -12.46
C ILE A 143 -18.79 -2.30 -12.97
N ILE A 144 -18.94 -2.49 -14.30
CA ILE A 144 -19.43 -3.75 -14.89
C ILE A 144 -18.50 -4.91 -14.52
N LEU A 145 -17.18 -4.77 -14.72
CA LEU A 145 -16.19 -5.79 -14.32
C LEU A 145 -16.31 -6.16 -12.82
N ARG A 146 -16.56 -5.14 -11.97
CA ARG A 146 -16.66 -5.28 -10.52
C ARG A 146 -17.98 -5.89 -10.05
N GLN A 147 -19.10 -5.65 -10.74
CA GLN A 147 -20.38 -6.35 -10.48
C GLN A 147 -20.31 -7.81 -10.97
N HIS A 148 -19.66 -8.08 -12.11
CA HIS A 148 -19.43 -9.45 -12.58
C HIS A 148 -18.60 -10.27 -11.59
N ALA A 149 -17.50 -9.71 -11.09
CA ALA A 149 -16.71 -10.34 -10.02
C ALA A 149 -17.50 -10.52 -8.71
N ALA A 150 -18.44 -9.62 -8.39
CA ALA A 150 -19.34 -9.75 -7.25
C ALA A 150 -20.30 -10.95 -7.41
N LYS A 151 -20.94 -11.09 -8.59
CA LYS A 151 -21.80 -12.24 -8.95
C LYS A 151 -21.03 -13.57 -8.85
N GLN A 152 -19.72 -13.56 -9.15
CA GLN A 152 -18.81 -14.71 -8.98
C GLN A 152 -18.35 -14.98 -7.52
N GLY A 153 -18.85 -14.23 -6.53
CA GLY A 153 -18.51 -14.44 -5.12
C GLY A 153 -17.09 -13.98 -4.74
N CYS A 154 -16.44 -13.14 -5.54
CA CYS A 154 -15.10 -12.64 -5.24
C CYS A 154 -15.10 -11.67 -4.04
N LEU A 155 -14.02 -11.71 -3.26
CA LEU A 155 -13.63 -10.57 -2.43
C LEU A 155 -13.14 -9.45 -3.35
N LEU A 156 -13.75 -8.27 -3.23
CA LEU A 156 -13.42 -7.08 -4.02
C LEU A 156 -12.55 -6.12 -3.20
N VAL A 157 -11.42 -5.68 -3.76
CA VAL A 157 -10.52 -4.69 -3.13
C VAL A 157 -10.11 -3.67 -4.18
N ARG A 158 -10.74 -2.49 -4.19
CA ARG A 158 -10.70 -1.56 -5.33
C ARG A 158 -11.10 -2.32 -6.60
N GLN A 159 -10.25 -2.34 -7.63
CA GLN A 159 -10.40 -3.12 -8.87
C GLN A 159 -9.59 -4.42 -8.89
N SER A 160 -9.13 -4.92 -7.73
CA SER A 160 -8.59 -6.27 -7.60
C SER A 160 -9.64 -7.25 -7.06
N PHE A 161 -9.77 -8.41 -7.71
CA PHE A 161 -10.78 -9.43 -7.45
C PHE A 161 -10.12 -10.74 -6.99
N PHE A 162 -10.61 -11.31 -5.88
CA PHE A 162 -9.99 -12.43 -5.18
C PHE A 162 -10.99 -13.59 -5.02
N HIS A 163 -10.71 -14.71 -5.67
CA HIS A 163 -11.56 -15.90 -5.68
C HIS A 163 -11.35 -16.77 -4.42
N ASN A 164 -12.40 -17.45 -3.95
CA ASN A 164 -12.33 -18.41 -2.83
C ASN A 164 -11.79 -19.78 -3.28
N ASP A 165 -10.63 -19.77 -3.92
CA ASP A 165 -9.95 -20.95 -4.49
C ASP A 165 -8.67 -21.21 -3.68
N PRO A 166 -8.56 -22.33 -2.92
CA PRO A 166 -7.38 -22.64 -2.12
C PRO A 166 -6.06 -22.64 -2.89
N ASN A 167 -6.09 -22.88 -4.21
CA ASN A 167 -4.89 -22.82 -5.08
C ASN A 167 -4.35 -21.39 -5.25
N ASN A 168 -5.07 -20.37 -4.77
CA ASN A 168 -4.63 -18.98 -4.69
C ASN A 168 -4.16 -18.58 -3.29
N PHE A 169 -4.20 -19.45 -2.29
CA PHE A 169 -3.81 -19.12 -0.92
C PHE A 169 -2.37 -19.57 -0.61
N ALA A 170 -1.57 -18.66 -0.07
CA ALA A 170 -0.19 -18.93 0.36
C ALA A 170 -0.03 -18.57 1.84
N ASP A 171 0.23 -19.55 2.70
CA ASP A 171 0.46 -19.29 4.13
C ASP A 171 1.73 -18.46 4.35
N ILE A 172 1.63 -17.34 5.06
CA ILE A 172 2.77 -16.47 5.41
C ILE A 172 3.06 -16.48 6.92
N GLY A 173 2.38 -17.36 7.68
CA GLY A 173 2.52 -17.51 9.13
C GLY A 173 1.68 -16.49 9.90
N GLY A 174 1.58 -16.69 11.23
CA GLY A 174 0.79 -15.82 12.09
C GLY A 174 -0.73 -15.94 11.90
N GLY A 175 -1.22 -17.07 11.37
CA GLY A 175 -2.63 -17.25 11.01
C GLY A 175 -3.09 -16.43 9.79
N VAL A 176 -2.16 -15.86 9.02
CA VAL A 176 -2.46 -15.01 7.84
C VAL A 176 -2.05 -15.72 6.55
N LEU A 177 -2.91 -15.65 5.54
CA LEU A 177 -2.68 -16.16 4.20
C LEU A 177 -2.58 -14.99 3.21
N GLY A 178 -1.64 -15.04 2.28
CA GLY A 178 -1.69 -14.24 1.07
C GLY A 178 -2.67 -14.86 0.08
N CYS A 179 -3.73 -14.14 -0.26
CA CYS A 179 -4.68 -14.53 -1.31
C CYS A 179 -4.28 -13.86 -2.62
N ARG A 180 -3.90 -14.66 -3.62
CA ARG A 180 -3.72 -14.21 -5.01
C ARG A 180 -5.08 -13.91 -5.65
N GLY A 181 -5.09 -12.92 -6.52
CA GLY A 181 -6.20 -12.49 -7.35
C GLY A 181 -5.65 -11.69 -8.53
N PHE A 182 -6.49 -10.91 -9.17
CA PHE A 182 -6.08 -10.07 -10.30
C PHE A 182 -6.76 -8.70 -10.23
N HIS A 183 -6.00 -7.68 -10.61
CA HIS A 183 -6.52 -6.37 -10.98
C HIS A 183 -7.07 -6.43 -12.40
N SER A 184 -8.19 -5.75 -12.67
CA SER A 184 -8.69 -5.49 -14.02
C SER A 184 -9.23 -4.07 -14.11
N SER A 185 -8.75 -3.25 -15.04
CA SER A 185 -9.34 -1.93 -15.33
C SER A 185 -9.21 -1.53 -16.80
N PHE A 186 -10.23 -0.88 -17.36
CA PHE A 186 -10.16 -0.28 -18.69
C PHE A 186 -9.32 1.00 -18.70
N ARG A 187 -8.63 1.25 -19.82
CA ARG A 187 -7.77 2.42 -20.06
C ARG A 187 -7.87 2.89 -21.51
N SER A 188 -7.97 4.21 -21.69
CA SER A 188 -7.70 4.90 -22.95
C SER A 188 -6.19 4.85 -23.24
N SER A 189 -5.81 4.40 -24.43
CA SER A 189 -4.43 4.44 -24.91
C SER A 189 -4.38 4.72 -26.41
N GLN A 190 -3.20 5.11 -26.94
CA GLN A 190 -3.01 5.42 -28.36
C GLN A 190 -3.47 4.28 -29.30
N GLY A 191 -3.32 3.02 -28.86
CA GLY A 191 -3.78 1.82 -29.56
C GLY A 191 -5.26 1.46 -29.36
N GLY A 192 -6.05 2.31 -28.71
CA GLY A 192 -7.48 2.11 -28.46
C GLY A 192 -7.84 1.81 -27.00
N LEU A 193 -8.98 1.16 -26.78
CA LEU A 193 -9.48 0.83 -25.45
C LEU A 193 -8.80 -0.46 -24.94
N SER A 194 -7.89 -0.33 -23.99
CA SER A 194 -7.11 -1.44 -23.42
C SER A 194 -7.71 -1.92 -22.08
N LEU A 195 -7.83 -3.24 -21.89
CA LEU A 195 -8.15 -3.84 -20.59
C LEU A 195 -6.84 -4.25 -19.88
N ASN A 196 -6.42 -3.48 -18.88
CA ASN A 196 -5.18 -3.72 -18.14
C ASN A 196 -5.44 -4.73 -17.01
N ILE A 197 -4.84 -5.92 -17.11
CA ILE A 197 -4.97 -7.02 -16.14
C ILE A 197 -3.59 -7.35 -15.54
N ASP A 198 -3.48 -7.40 -14.21
CA ASP A 198 -2.22 -7.72 -13.52
C ASP A 198 -2.45 -8.56 -12.24
N VAL A 199 -1.50 -9.41 -11.86
CA VAL A 199 -1.65 -10.29 -10.67
C VAL A 199 -1.50 -9.47 -9.40
N SER A 200 -2.50 -9.58 -8.52
CA SER A 200 -2.65 -8.84 -7.26
C SER A 200 -2.67 -9.81 -6.07
N THR A 201 -2.21 -9.39 -4.90
CA THR A 201 -2.23 -10.24 -3.68
C THR A 201 -2.76 -9.44 -2.49
N THR A 202 -3.79 -9.94 -1.81
CA THR A 202 -4.36 -9.31 -0.60
C THR A 202 -4.32 -10.25 0.59
N MET A 203 -4.13 -9.71 1.79
CA MET A 203 -3.97 -10.52 2.99
C MET A 203 -5.35 -10.93 3.51
N ILE A 204 -5.54 -12.21 3.80
CA ILE A 204 -6.73 -12.75 4.46
C ILE A 204 -6.35 -13.51 5.74
N ILE A 205 -7.28 -13.62 6.68
CA ILE A 205 -7.12 -14.56 7.80
C ILE A 205 -7.25 -16.00 7.29
N ARG A 206 -6.62 -16.95 7.98
CA ARG A 206 -6.86 -18.38 7.78
C ARG A 206 -8.31 -18.72 8.19
N PRO A 207 -9.15 -19.28 7.31
CA PRO A 207 -10.44 -19.83 7.69
C PRO A 207 -10.28 -21.15 8.45
N GLY A 208 -11.31 -21.56 9.20
CA GLY A 208 -11.26 -22.72 10.11
C GLY A 208 -11.47 -22.33 11.57
N PRO A 209 -11.22 -23.23 12.54
CA PRO A 209 -11.48 -22.99 13.96
C PRO A 209 -10.85 -21.70 14.49
N VAL A 210 -11.58 -20.97 15.34
CA VAL A 210 -11.09 -19.70 15.91
C VAL A 210 -9.84 -19.92 16.78
N VAL A 211 -9.76 -21.03 17.51
CA VAL A 211 -8.62 -21.36 18.38
C VAL A 211 -7.34 -21.55 17.57
N ASP A 212 -7.36 -22.34 16.48
CA ASP A 212 -6.21 -22.57 15.59
C ASP A 212 -5.62 -21.25 15.06
N PHE A 213 -6.50 -20.32 14.69
CA PHE A 213 -6.09 -18.98 14.26
C PHE A 213 -5.46 -18.17 15.42
N LEU A 214 -6.02 -18.22 16.63
CA LEU A 214 -5.43 -17.53 17.79
C LEU A 214 -4.05 -18.11 18.16
N LEU A 215 -3.91 -19.44 18.21
CA LEU A 215 -2.65 -20.13 18.47
C LEU A 215 -1.58 -19.69 17.45
N ALA A 216 -1.90 -19.77 16.16
CA ALA A 216 -1.01 -19.36 15.09
C ALA A 216 -0.71 -17.85 15.10
N ASN A 217 -1.67 -16.99 15.42
CA ASN A 217 -1.50 -15.53 15.41
C ASN A 217 -0.69 -15.01 16.60
N GLN A 218 -0.76 -15.68 17.75
CA GLN A 218 -0.01 -15.31 18.95
C GLN A 218 1.31 -16.07 19.12
N ASN A 219 1.54 -17.12 18.30
CA ASN A 219 2.62 -18.09 18.51
C ASN A 219 2.52 -18.77 19.89
N ALA A 220 1.29 -19.04 20.33
CA ALA A 220 0.98 -19.82 21.52
C ALA A 220 1.12 -21.32 21.21
N ARG A 221 1.45 -22.14 22.22
CA ARG A 221 1.67 -23.59 22.06
C ARG A 221 0.39 -24.39 22.26
N ASP A 222 -0.47 -23.86 23.12
CA ASP A 222 -1.64 -24.49 23.72
C ASP A 222 -2.69 -23.39 24.00
N PRO A 223 -3.96 -23.73 24.21
CA PRO A 223 -5.00 -22.72 24.41
C PRO A 223 -4.86 -21.90 25.70
N ASP A 224 -4.22 -22.45 26.74
CA ASP A 224 -4.04 -21.77 28.02
C ASP A 224 -3.01 -20.62 27.92
N SER A 225 -2.04 -20.72 27.00
CA SER A 225 -1.06 -19.66 26.69
C SER A 225 -1.58 -18.54 25.78
N ILE A 226 -2.89 -18.49 25.49
CA ILE A 226 -3.52 -17.42 24.70
C ILE A 226 -3.71 -16.14 25.55
N ASP A 227 -3.12 -15.02 25.12
CA ASP A 227 -3.48 -13.70 25.69
C ASP A 227 -4.85 -13.28 25.14
N TRP A 228 -5.87 -13.42 25.98
CA TRP A 228 -7.27 -13.06 25.66
C TRP A 228 -7.47 -11.55 25.41
N THR A 229 -6.64 -10.69 26.00
CA THR A 229 -6.65 -9.24 25.77
C THR A 229 -6.09 -8.89 24.38
N LYS A 230 -5.14 -9.68 23.84
CA LYS A 230 -4.79 -9.65 22.41
C LYS A 230 -5.92 -10.25 21.58
N ALA A 231 -6.45 -11.44 21.92
CA ALA A 231 -7.51 -12.11 21.16
C ALA A 231 -8.75 -11.23 20.94
N LYS A 232 -9.27 -10.58 22.00
CA LYS A 232 -10.40 -9.63 21.96
C LYS A 232 -10.16 -8.46 21.00
N ARG A 233 -8.89 -8.08 20.76
CA ARG A 233 -8.45 -7.06 19.77
C ARG A 233 -8.10 -7.62 18.38
N VAL A 234 -7.99 -8.93 18.18
CA VAL A 234 -7.80 -9.55 16.85
C VAL A 234 -9.13 -10.00 16.25
N LEU A 235 -10.01 -10.58 17.05
CA LEU A 235 -11.29 -11.14 16.60
C LEU A 235 -12.39 -10.09 16.38
N LYS A 236 -12.30 -8.92 17.00
CA LYS A 236 -13.31 -7.85 16.88
C LYS A 236 -13.55 -7.47 15.41
N ASN A 237 -14.82 -7.50 15.00
CA ASN A 237 -15.32 -7.31 13.64
C ASN A 237 -15.11 -8.45 12.62
N LEU A 238 -14.42 -9.54 12.96
CA LEU A 238 -14.38 -10.72 12.09
C LEU A 238 -15.74 -11.43 12.06
N ARG A 239 -16.00 -12.22 11.02
CA ARG A 239 -17.15 -13.13 10.89
C ARG A 239 -16.76 -14.56 11.24
N ILE A 240 -17.67 -15.25 11.92
CA ILE A 240 -17.62 -16.68 12.18
C ILE A 240 -18.86 -17.36 11.64
N LYS A 241 -18.71 -18.62 11.24
CA LYS A 241 -19.78 -19.57 11.01
C LYS A 241 -19.89 -20.47 12.24
N VAL A 242 -21.10 -20.74 12.71
CA VAL A 242 -21.36 -21.47 13.96
C VAL A 242 -21.88 -22.89 13.67
N SER A 243 -21.36 -23.88 14.39
CA SER A 243 -21.83 -25.26 14.34
C SER A 243 -22.90 -25.53 15.41
N PRO A 244 -23.95 -26.32 15.16
CA PRO A 244 -24.33 -26.95 13.89
C PRO A 244 -25.24 -26.08 13.00
N SER A 245 -25.66 -24.88 13.45
CA SER A 245 -26.66 -24.06 12.74
C SER A 245 -26.19 -23.54 11.37
N ASN A 246 -24.89 -23.60 11.09
CA ASN A 246 -24.24 -23.08 9.89
C ASN A 246 -24.40 -21.57 9.64
N GLN A 247 -24.98 -20.82 10.59
CA GLN A 247 -25.24 -19.39 10.47
C GLN A 247 -23.96 -18.56 10.63
N GLU A 248 -23.87 -17.47 9.86
CA GLU A 248 -22.79 -16.49 9.99
C GLU A 248 -23.14 -15.38 10.98
N TYR A 249 -22.17 -15.04 11.84
CA TYR A 249 -22.26 -13.92 12.77
C TYR A 249 -21.00 -13.06 12.73
N LYS A 250 -21.16 -11.76 12.95
CA LYS A 250 -20.05 -10.85 13.20
C LYS A 250 -19.72 -10.81 14.69
N ILE A 251 -18.44 -10.99 15.04
CA ILE A 251 -17.92 -10.92 16.40
C ILE A 251 -17.96 -9.47 16.89
N THR A 252 -18.66 -9.25 18.01
CA THR A 252 -18.67 -7.97 18.74
C THR A 252 -17.61 -7.92 19.84
N GLY A 253 -17.27 -9.07 20.44
CA GLY A 253 -16.23 -9.20 21.46
C GLY A 253 -16.04 -10.64 21.93
N LEU A 254 -15.46 -10.78 23.13
CA LEU A 254 -15.42 -12.02 23.92
C LEU A 254 -16.08 -11.75 25.27
N SER A 255 -16.57 -12.78 25.95
CA SER A 255 -17.01 -12.68 27.35
C SER A 255 -15.86 -12.25 28.27
N ASP A 256 -16.21 -11.85 29.48
CA ASP A 256 -15.25 -11.48 30.53
C ASP A 256 -15.07 -12.62 31.57
N GLN A 257 -15.95 -13.64 31.53
CA GLN A 257 -15.87 -14.92 32.24
C GLN A 257 -15.64 -16.09 31.26
N PHE A 258 -15.24 -17.27 31.77
CA PHE A 258 -15.13 -18.51 30.97
C PHE A 258 -16.51 -19.10 30.63
N CYS A 259 -16.58 -20.02 29.67
CA CYS A 259 -17.83 -20.66 29.23
C CYS A 259 -18.54 -21.47 30.34
N GLU A 260 -17.77 -21.99 31.31
CA GLU A 260 -18.28 -22.66 32.51
C GLU A 260 -18.89 -21.68 33.54
N ASP A 261 -18.35 -20.48 33.70
CA ASP A 261 -18.86 -19.47 34.64
C ASP A 261 -19.90 -18.51 34.03
N GLN A 262 -19.84 -18.27 32.72
CA GLN A 262 -20.62 -17.24 32.03
C GLN A 262 -22.10 -17.63 32.00
N MET A 263 -22.90 -17.00 32.86
CA MET A 263 -24.36 -17.18 32.88
C MET A 263 -25.09 -16.33 31.83
N PHE A 264 -26.31 -16.74 31.47
CA PHE A 264 -27.28 -15.90 30.77
C PHE A 264 -28.74 -16.30 31.06
N SER A 265 -29.63 -15.31 30.92
CA SER A 265 -31.06 -15.42 31.17
C SER A 265 -31.81 -16.24 30.09
N LEU A 266 -32.10 -17.51 30.40
CA LEU A 266 -32.90 -18.40 29.58
C LEU A 266 -34.39 -18.32 29.97
N LYS A 267 -35.23 -17.75 29.09
CA LYS A 267 -36.69 -17.79 29.27
C LYS A 267 -37.23 -19.20 29.00
N GLN A 268 -37.83 -19.84 30.00
CA GLN A 268 -38.60 -21.07 29.80
C GLN A 268 -39.87 -20.80 28.97
N LYS A 269 -40.40 -21.87 28.36
CA LYS A 269 -41.70 -21.87 27.65
C LYS A 269 -42.79 -22.66 28.36
N SER A 270 -42.42 -23.42 29.38
CA SER A 270 -43.21 -24.42 30.10
C SER A 270 -43.72 -23.90 31.44
N ALA A 271 -42.90 -23.13 32.16
CA ALA A 271 -43.28 -22.50 33.41
C ALA A 271 -43.68 -21.03 33.20
N LYS A 272 -44.88 -20.69 33.65
CA LYS A 272 -45.24 -19.33 34.06
C LYS A 272 -45.05 -19.23 35.57
N SER A 273 -44.57 -18.09 36.06
CA SER A 273 -44.75 -17.76 37.48
C SER A 273 -46.24 -17.55 37.79
N GLU A 274 -46.61 -17.54 39.07
CA GLU A 274 -47.99 -17.26 39.52
C GLU A 274 -48.49 -15.88 39.03
N ASN A 275 -47.56 -14.94 38.82
CA ASN A 275 -47.81 -13.61 38.27
C ASN A 275 -47.91 -13.57 36.73
N GLY A 276 -47.89 -14.72 36.06
CA GLY A 276 -48.12 -14.86 34.62
C GLY A 276 -46.90 -14.59 33.71
N GLU A 277 -45.80 -14.10 34.27
CA GLU A 277 -44.54 -13.89 33.53
C GLU A 277 -43.86 -15.22 33.16
N ALA A 278 -43.11 -15.22 32.06
CA ALA A 278 -42.32 -16.39 31.64
C ALA A 278 -41.06 -16.53 32.50
N GLU A 279 -40.93 -17.64 33.21
CA GLU A 279 -39.85 -17.89 34.17
C GLU A 279 -38.46 -17.77 33.51
N VAL A 280 -37.55 -17.10 34.22
CA VAL A 280 -36.20 -16.78 33.74
C VAL A 280 -35.20 -17.59 34.55
N LEU A 281 -34.66 -18.65 33.95
CA LEU A 281 -33.59 -19.44 34.51
C LEU A 281 -32.25 -18.81 34.11
N GLU A 282 -31.42 -18.39 35.07
CA GLU A 282 -30.01 -18.16 34.79
C GLU A 282 -29.31 -19.52 34.63
N VAL A 283 -28.58 -19.70 33.53
CA VAL A 283 -27.88 -20.94 33.21
C VAL A 283 -26.52 -20.60 32.60
N THR A 284 -25.49 -21.41 32.89
CA THR A 284 -24.17 -21.23 32.28
C THR A 284 -24.25 -21.52 30.77
N VAL A 285 -23.37 -20.89 29.98
CA VAL A 285 -23.29 -21.20 28.55
C VAL A 285 -22.88 -22.67 28.35
N TYR A 286 -22.01 -23.21 29.19
CA TYR A 286 -21.64 -24.63 29.17
C TYR A 286 -22.86 -25.55 29.38
N ASP A 287 -23.62 -25.39 30.46
CA ASP A 287 -24.78 -26.23 30.77
C ASP A 287 -25.93 -26.07 29.77
N TYR A 288 -26.05 -24.90 29.14
CA TYR A 288 -26.97 -24.72 28.02
C TYR A 288 -26.56 -25.55 26.81
N PHE A 289 -25.30 -25.53 26.41
CA PHE A 289 -24.86 -26.29 25.24
C PHE A 289 -24.79 -27.80 25.52
N VAL A 290 -24.28 -28.21 26.68
CA VAL A 290 -24.18 -29.63 27.04
C VAL A 290 -25.54 -30.21 27.41
N ASN A 291 -26.23 -29.67 28.43
CA ASN A 291 -27.42 -30.31 29.01
C ASN A 291 -28.74 -29.92 28.32
N HIS A 292 -28.83 -28.71 27.72
CA HIS A 292 -30.06 -28.26 27.05
C HIS A 292 -30.04 -28.38 25.52
N ARG A 293 -28.85 -28.53 24.91
CA ARG A 293 -28.70 -28.73 23.45
C ARG A 293 -28.09 -30.08 23.07
N ASN A 294 -27.61 -30.87 24.03
CA ASN A 294 -26.91 -32.14 23.80
C ASN A 294 -25.67 -31.99 22.89
N ILE A 295 -24.97 -30.85 22.99
CA ILE A 295 -23.73 -30.54 22.28
C ILE A 295 -22.58 -30.59 23.30
N GLN A 296 -21.82 -31.69 23.29
CA GLN A 296 -20.61 -31.80 24.11
C GLN A 296 -19.57 -30.76 23.68
N LEU A 297 -19.01 -30.05 24.67
CA LEU A 297 -17.86 -29.17 24.52
C LEU A 297 -16.65 -29.90 25.10
N ARG A 298 -15.63 -30.16 24.29
CA ARG A 298 -14.47 -31.00 24.66
C ARG A 298 -13.33 -30.20 25.29
N TYR A 299 -13.21 -28.92 24.96
CA TYR A 299 -12.12 -28.08 25.45
C TYR A 299 -12.51 -26.63 25.77
N SER A 300 -13.57 -26.06 25.18
CA SER A 300 -13.82 -24.62 25.38
C SER A 300 -14.55 -24.23 26.67
N ALA A 301 -14.61 -25.11 27.68
CA ALA A 301 -15.22 -24.81 29.00
C ALA A 301 -14.47 -23.68 29.72
N ARG A 302 -13.15 -23.83 29.85
CA ARG A 302 -12.21 -22.88 30.49
C ARG A 302 -11.77 -21.73 29.58
N MET A 303 -12.57 -21.39 28.57
CA MET A 303 -12.27 -20.37 27.56
C MET A 303 -13.39 -19.32 27.51
N PRO A 304 -13.10 -18.05 27.18
CA PRO A 304 -14.13 -17.06 26.93
C PRO A 304 -15.05 -17.48 25.77
N CYS A 305 -16.35 -17.23 25.91
CA CYS A 305 -17.30 -17.30 24.81
C CYS A 305 -17.03 -16.19 23.79
N ILE A 306 -17.41 -16.43 22.53
CA ILE A 306 -17.47 -15.39 21.51
C ILE A 306 -18.81 -14.65 21.63
N ASN A 307 -18.75 -13.31 21.68
CA ASN A 307 -19.93 -12.46 21.73
C ASN A 307 -20.34 -12.09 20.31
N VAL A 308 -21.61 -12.33 19.99
CA VAL A 308 -22.26 -11.90 18.74
C VAL A 308 -23.55 -11.13 19.03
N GLY A 309 -24.21 -10.60 18.00
CA GLY A 309 -25.49 -9.89 18.15
C GLY A 309 -25.34 -8.43 18.57
N LYS A 310 -26.14 -7.96 19.54
CA LYS A 310 -26.16 -6.56 19.99
C LYS A 310 -25.15 -6.33 21.14
N PRO A 311 -24.29 -5.31 21.12
CA PRO A 311 -23.32 -5.09 22.20
C PRO A 311 -23.92 -4.94 23.61
N LYS A 312 -25.10 -4.30 23.74
CA LYS A 312 -25.85 -4.16 25.01
C LYS A 312 -26.61 -5.42 25.44
N ARG A 313 -26.68 -6.46 24.60
CA ARG A 313 -27.30 -7.77 24.90
C ARG A 313 -26.69 -8.83 23.97
N PRO A 314 -25.46 -9.30 24.26
CA PRO A 314 -24.77 -10.25 23.40
C PRO A 314 -25.47 -11.61 23.40
N THR A 315 -25.19 -12.40 22.37
CA THR A 315 -25.36 -13.85 22.39
C THR A 315 -23.98 -14.48 22.56
N TYR A 316 -23.82 -15.30 23.58
CA TYR A 316 -22.58 -16.03 23.86
C TYR A 316 -22.55 -17.35 23.10
N ILE A 317 -21.41 -17.68 22.49
CA ILE A 317 -21.21 -18.94 21.76
C ILE A 317 -19.87 -19.56 22.18
N PRO A 318 -19.83 -20.85 22.58
CA PRO A 318 -18.59 -21.55 22.88
C PRO A 318 -17.58 -21.49 21.73
N MET A 319 -16.30 -21.27 22.05
CA MET A 319 -15.27 -21.04 21.03
C MET A 319 -15.03 -22.25 20.12
N GLU A 320 -15.23 -23.46 20.66
CA GLU A 320 -15.14 -24.74 19.94
C GLU A 320 -16.18 -24.89 18.81
N LEU A 321 -17.32 -24.19 18.91
CA LEU A 321 -18.38 -24.23 17.90
C LEU A 321 -18.22 -23.17 16.79
N CYS A 322 -17.12 -22.41 16.80
CA CYS A 322 -16.93 -21.23 15.96
C CYS A 322 -15.77 -21.38 14.96
N SER A 323 -16.06 -21.19 13.67
CA SER A 323 -15.05 -21.20 12.59
C SER A 323 -15.03 -19.88 11.82
N LEU A 324 -13.85 -19.31 11.59
CA LEU A 324 -13.64 -18.11 10.78
C LEU A 324 -14.03 -18.34 9.31
N VAL A 325 -14.83 -17.43 8.77
CA VAL A 325 -15.26 -17.45 7.36
C VAL A 325 -14.10 -17.07 6.43
N SER A 326 -14.06 -17.66 5.23
CA SER A 326 -13.03 -17.37 4.22
C SER A 326 -13.12 -15.95 3.64
N LEU A 327 -12.06 -15.56 2.90
CA LEU A 327 -11.89 -14.28 2.22
C LEU A 327 -12.07 -13.02 3.12
N GLN A 328 -11.78 -13.14 4.41
CA GLN A 328 -11.83 -12.00 5.33
C GLN A 328 -10.46 -11.33 5.42
N ARG A 329 -10.40 -10.04 5.05
CA ARG A 329 -9.14 -9.30 4.94
C ARG A 329 -8.45 -9.11 6.28
N TYR A 330 -7.16 -9.45 6.34
CA TYR A 330 -6.27 -9.06 7.41
C TYR A 330 -5.74 -7.65 7.12
N THR A 331 -6.16 -6.66 7.91
CA THR A 331 -5.89 -5.23 7.68
C THR A 331 -4.79 -4.64 8.56
N LYS A 332 -4.22 -5.43 9.47
CA LYS A 332 -3.14 -5.01 10.37
C LYS A 332 -1.79 -5.08 9.67
N ALA A 333 -0.81 -4.31 10.17
CA ALA A 333 0.57 -4.38 9.71
C ALA A 333 1.12 -5.82 9.81
N LEU A 334 1.75 -6.29 8.72
CA LEU A 334 2.47 -7.56 8.69
C LEU A 334 3.82 -7.46 9.41
N SER A 335 4.18 -8.51 10.15
CA SER A 335 5.53 -8.68 10.72
C SER A 335 6.59 -8.79 9.61
N THR A 336 7.85 -8.51 9.89
CA THR A 336 8.89 -8.55 8.83
C THR A 336 9.12 -9.97 8.30
N PHE A 337 8.83 -11.02 9.10
CA PHE A 337 8.79 -12.40 8.62
C PHE A 337 7.65 -12.61 7.61
N GLN A 338 6.43 -12.19 7.95
CA GLN A 338 5.27 -12.26 7.05
C GLN A 338 5.51 -11.48 5.76
N ARG A 339 6.11 -10.27 5.83
CA ARG A 339 6.50 -9.48 4.65
C ARG A 339 7.53 -10.22 3.78
N ALA A 340 8.54 -10.84 4.37
CA ALA A 340 9.55 -11.60 3.64
C ALA A 340 8.96 -12.84 2.96
N SER A 341 8.16 -13.64 3.68
CA SER A 341 7.47 -14.82 3.16
C SER A 341 6.47 -14.47 2.05
N LEU A 342 5.75 -13.35 2.19
CA LEU A 342 4.88 -12.81 1.14
C LEU A 342 5.66 -12.44 -0.13
N VAL A 343 6.77 -11.72 0.02
CA VAL A 343 7.65 -11.32 -1.09
C VAL A 343 8.32 -12.52 -1.74
N GLU A 344 8.52 -13.62 -1.01
CA GLU A 344 9.02 -14.89 -1.55
C GLU A 344 7.93 -15.64 -2.34
N LYS A 345 6.76 -15.85 -1.73
CA LYS A 345 5.65 -16.63 -2.32
C LYS A 345 4.85 -15.90 -3.41
N SER A 346 5.08 -14.61 -3.61
CA SER A 346 4.46 -13.80 -4.69
C SER A 346 5.36 -13.63 -5.93
N ARG A 347 6.54 -14.27 -5.96
CA ARG A 347 7.47 -14.18 -7.09
C ARG A 347 6.96 -15.01 -8.25
N GLN A 348 6.85 -14.38 -9.42
CA GLN A 348 6.48 -15.07 -10.66
C GLN A 348 7.37 -14.62 -11.80
N LYS A 349 7.99 -15.57 -12.51
CA LYS A 349 8.78 -15.25 -13.72
C LYS A 349 7.87 -14.74 -14.85
N PRO A 350 8.40 -13.99 -15.84
CA PRO A 350 7.64 -13.45 -16.98
C PRO A 350 6.65 -14.44 -17.60
N GLN A 351 7.13 -15.58 -18.11
CA GLN A 351 6.27 -16.60 -18.73
C GLN A 351 5.22 -17.18 -17.76
N GLU A 352 5.57 -17.36 -16.49
CA GLU A 352 4.63 -17.85 -15.47
C GLU A 352 3.53 -16.81 -15.18
N ARG A 353 3.89 -15.53 -15.09
CA ARG A 353 2.93 -14.43 -14.91
C ARG A 353 2.01 -14.31 -16.12
N MET A 354 2.53 -14.43 -17.35
CA MET A 354 1.72 -14.48 -18.57
C MET A 354 0.71 -15.64 -18.51
N ASN A 355 1.18 -16.86 -18.20
CA ASN A 355 0.32 -18.04 -18.09
C ASN A 355 -0.77 -17.85 -17.02
N VAL A 356 -0.45 -17.24 -15.88
CA VAL A 356 -1.43 -16.93 -14.82
C VAL A 356 -2.43 -15.86 -15.24
N LEU A 357 -2.00 -14.83 -15.99
CA LEU A 357 -2.89 -13.78 -16.51
C LEU A 357 -3.85 -14.29 -17.58
N SER A 358 -3.38 -15.08 -18.55
CA SER A 358 -4.26 -15.73 -19.55
C SER A 358 -5.26 -16.68 -18.89
N ASN A 359 -4.85 -17.40 -17.84
CA ASN A 359 -5.77 -18.22 -17.04
C ASN A 359 -6.76 -17.38 -16.23
N ALA A 360 -6.36 -16.23 -15.69
CA ALA A 360 -7.26 -15.33 -14.97
C ALA A 360 -8.31 -14.70 -15.89
N LEU A 361 -7.92 -14.23 -17.09
CA LEU A 361 -8.85 -13.72 -18.11
C LEU A 361 -9.86 -14.81 -18.52
N ARG A 362 -9.39 -16.04 -18.79
CA ARG A 362 -10.24 -17.19 -19.11
C ARG A 362 -11.20 -17.56 -17.97
N LYS A 363 -10.73 -17.61 -16.71
CA LYS A 363 -11.59 -17.86 -15.53
C LYS A 363 -12.62 -16.74 -15.31
N SER A 364 -12.24 -15.48 -15.58
CA SER A 364 -13.14 -14.32 -15.45
C SER A 364 -14.32 -14.41 -16.42
N ASN A 365 -14.09 -14.92 -17.63
CA ASN A 365 -15.10 -15.08 -18.68
C ASN A 365 -15.88 -13.78 -18.98
N TYR A 366 -15.18 -12.64 -19.06
CA TYR A 366 -15.80 -11.34 -19.37
C TYR A 366 -16.53 -11.31 -20.72
N GLY A 367 -16.15 -12.19 -21.67
CA GLY A 367 -16.86 -12.37 -22.94
C GLY A 367 -18.28 -12.94 -22.80
N ALA A 368 -18.69 -13.38 -21.61
CA ALA A 368 -20.06 -13.79 -21.30
C ALA A 368 -20.91 -12.69 -20.62
N GLU A 369 -20.32 -11.54 -20.27
CA GLU A 369 -21.00 -10.48 -19.52
C GLU A 369 -22.04 -9.73 -20.41
N PRO A 370 -23.35 -9.76 -20.09
CA PRO A 370 -24.38 -9.19 -20.97
C PRO A 370 -24.30 -7.69 -21.19
N MET A 371 -23.87 -6.90 -20.19
CA MET A 371 -23.73 -5.44 -20.37
C MET A 371 -22.54 -5.09 -21.25
N LEU A 372 -21.38 -5.75 -21.08
CA LEU A 372 -20.23 -5.53 -21.97
C LEU A 372 -20.62 -5.81 -23.44
N ARG A 373 -21.31 -6.93 -23.68
CA ARG A 373 -21.89 -7.27 -24.99
C ARG A 373 -22.85 -6.19 -25.49
N SER A 374 -23.76 -5.71 -24.63
CA SER A 374 -24.74 -4.66 -24.95
C SER A 374 -24.11 -3.29 -25.22
N CYS A 375 -22.89 -3.04 -24.73
CA CYS A 375 -22.08 -1.86 -25.06
C CYS A 375 -21.30 -2.00 -26.38
N GLY A 376 -21.34 -3.17 -27.03
CA GLY A 376 -20.47 -3.50 -28.17
C GLY A 376 -19.02 -3.78 -27.80
N VAL A 377 -18.72 -4.01 -26.50
CA VAL A 377 -17.36 -4.28 -26.02
C VAL A 377 -17.05 -5.76 -26.11
N SER A 378 -16.08 -6.12 -26.95
CA SER A 378 -15.42 -7.42 -26.97
C SER A 378 -14.01 -7.32 -26.39
N ILE A 379 -13.51 -8.41 -25.82
CA ILE A 379 -12.19 -8.46 -25.15
C ILE A 379 -11.33 -9.51 -25.85
N SER A 380 -10.16 -9.08 -26.34
CA SER A 380 -9.15 -9.98 -26.92
C SER A 380 -8.62 -10.96 -25.87
N SER A 381 -8.39 -12.21 -26.28
CA SER A 381 -7.67 -13.22 -25.47
C SER A 381 -6.16 -12.99 -25.40
N ASN A 382 -5.62 -12.14 -26.27
CA ASN A 382 -4.20 -12.04 -26.57
C ASN A 382 -3.61 -10.73 -26.02
N PHE A 383 -2.38 -10.79 -25.52
CA PHE A 383 -1.64 -9.60 -25.07
C PHE A 383 -1.39 -8.62 -26.23
N THR A 384 -1.61 -7.33 -26.00
CA THR A 384 -1.29 -6.24 -26.94
C THR A 384 0.19 -6.28 -27.31
N GLN A 385 0.49 -6.31 -28.62
CA GLN A 385 1.87 -6.28 -29.12
C GLN A 385 2.33 -4.83 -29.28
N VAL A 386 3.40 -4.47 -28.58
CA VAL A 386 3.99 -3.13 -28.55
C VAL A 386 5.45 -3.18 -28.96
N GLU A 387 5.94 -2.12 -29.59
CA GLU A 387 7.35 -2.01 -29.96
C GLU A 387 8.09 -1.24 -28.87
N GLY A 388 9.17 -1.83 -28.34
CA GLY A 388 10.03 -1.19 -27.34
C GLY A 388 11.40 -0.89 -27.92
N ARG A 389 11.90 0.32 -27.68
CA ARG A 389 13.28 0.72 -27.99
C ARG A 389 14.15 0.37 -26.78
N VAL A 390 15.41 -0.03 -26.98
CA VAL A 390 16.33 -0.29 -25.86
C VAL A 390 17.43 0.75 -25.89
N LEU A 391 17.40 1.68 -24.95
CA LEU A 391 18.44 2.69 -24.81
C LEU A 391 19.79 2.05 -24.44
N PRO A 392 20.92 2.57 -24.95
CA PRO A 392 22.24 2.10 -24.54
C PRO A 392 22.48 2.45 -23.07
N ALA A 393 23.14 1.56 -22.33
CA ALA A 393 23.57 1.86 -20.97
C ALA A 393 24.66 2.96 -21.00
N PRO A 394 24.56 4.01 -20.16
CA PRO A 394 25.53 5.09 -20.13
C PRO A 394 26.90 4.59 -19.66
N ARG A 395 27.96 5.19 -20.20
CA ARG A 395 29.32 4.96 -19.72
C ARG A 395 29.50 5.59 -18.35
N LEU A 396 30.07 4.85 -17.40
CA LEU A 396 30.42 5.33 -16.07
C LEU A 396 31.93 5.57 -15.97
N LYS A 397 32.33 6.63 -15.27
CA LYS A 397 33.73 6.89 -14.92
C LYS A 397 34.05 6.39 -13.52
N VAL A 398 35.24 5.81 -13.35
CA VAL A 398 35.77 5.27 -12.08
C VAL A 398 37.16 5.83 -11.78
N GLY A 399 37.59 5.78 -10.52
CA GLY A 399 38.75 6.52 -10.01
C GLY A 399 40.14 6.06 -10.48
N ASN A 400 40.21 5.00 -11.29
CA ASN A 400 41.39 4.60 -12.04
C ASN A 400 41.45 5.21 -13.46
N GLY A 401 40.52 6.10 -13.81
CA GLY A 401 40.45 6.78 -15.12
C GLY A 401 39.82 5.94 -16.23
N GLU A 402 39.51 4.67 -15.99
CA GLU A 402 38.84 3.77 -16.93
C GLU A 402 37.38 4.21 -17.21
N ASP A 403 36.95 4.06 -18.46
CA ASP A 403 35.54 4.02 -18.83
C ASP A 403 34.99 2.63 -18.52
N PHE A 404 33.89 2.58 -17.76
CA PHE A 404 33.18 1.34 -17.46
C PHE A 404 31.82 1.28 -18.16
N PHE A 405 31.49 0.11 -18.70
CA PHE A 405 30.27 -0.15 -19.48
C PHE A 405 29.35 -1.09 -18.69
N PRO A 406 28.21 -0.61 -18.13
CA PRO A 406 27.24 -1.45 -17.46
C PRO A 406 26.68 -2.52 -18.41
N ARG A 407 26.50 -3.75 -17.91
CA ARG A 407 25.92 -4.86 -18.68
C ARG A 407 24.66 -5.33 -18.00
N ASN A 408 23.56 -5.38 -18.74
CA ASN A 408 22.23 -5.73 -18.25
C ASN A 408 21.88 -4.99 -16.94
N GLY A 409 22.06 -3.65 -16.93
CA GLY A 409 21.74 -2.80 -15.78
C GLY A 409 22.49 -3.14 -14.49
N ARG A 410 23.71 -3.70 -14.59
CA ARG A 410 24.55 -4.09 -13.43
C ARG A 410 26.02 -3.77 -13.64
N TRP A 411 26.70 -3.52 -12.53
CA TRP A 411 28.15 -3.34 -12.45
C TRP A 411 28.70 -3.73 -11.08
N ASN A 412 30.02 -3.77 -10.95
CA ASN A 412 30.72 -3.94 -9.68
C ASN A 412 32.06 -3.18 -9.67
N PHE A 413 32.53 -2.87 -8.46
CA PHE A 413 33.81 -2.22 -8.22
C PHE A 413 34.97 -3.23 -8.07
N ASN A 414 34.88 -4.41 -8.69
CA ASN A 414 36.01 -5.33 -8.74
C ASN A 414 37.12 -4.69 -9.58
N ASN A 415 38.33 -4.66 -9.02
CA ASN A 415 39.54 -4.04 -9.57
C ASN A 415 39.41 -2.53 -9.93
N LYS A 416 38.45 -1.80 -9.33
CA LYS A 416 38.22 -0.36 -9.57
C LYS A 416 38.31 0.46 -8.29
N LYS A 417 38.73 1.72 -8.43
CA LYS A 417 38.78 2.73 -7.37
C LYS A 417 37.59 3.70 -7.45
N LEU A 418 37.30 4.39 -6.35
CA LEU A 418 36.26 5.43 -6.29
C LEU A 418 36.77 6.74 -6.91
N VAL A 419 35.89 7.49 -7.58
CA VAL A 419 36.25 8.75 -8.29
C VAL A 419 36.78 9.82 -7.33
N GLU A 420 36.08 10.05 -6.21
CA GLU A 420 36.58 10.87 -5.10
C GLU A 420 36.50 10.05 -3.80
N PRO A 421 37.59 9.41 -3.36
CA PRO A 421 37.64 8.66 -2.11
C PRO A 421 37.92 9.56 -0.90
N THR A 422 37.09 9.49 0.15
CA THR A 422 37.29 10.22 1.41
C THR A 422 38.35 9.57 2.30
N LYS A 423 39.20 10.36 2.97
CA LYS A 423 39.99 9.86 4.12
C LYS A 423 39.06 9.61 5.31
N ILE A 424 39.09 8.40 5.86
CA ILE A 424 38.33 8.02 7.06
C ILE A 424 39.26 8.12 8.28
N ALA A 425 39.24 9.30 8.91
CA ALA A 425 39.99 9.63 10.12
C ALA A 425 39.08 9.78 11.34
N ARG A 426 39.61 9.61 12.56
CA ARG A 426 38.89 9.84 13.83
C ARG A 426 37.52 9.14 13.88
N TRP A 427 37.50 7.83 13.63
CA TRP A 427 36.30 7.00 13.64
C TRP A 427 36.35 5.93 14.72
N VAL A 428 35.20 5.35 15.05
CA VAL A 428 35.05 4.36 16.13
C VAL A 428 34.11 3.23 15.73
N VAL A 429 34.28 2.07 16.35
CA VAL A 429 33.39 0.90 16.19
C VAL A 429 32.56 0.72 17.45
N VAL A 430 31.29 0.36 17.27
CA VAL A 430 30.33 0.14 18.36
C VAL A 430 29.69 -1.22 18.17
N ASN A 431 29.86 -2.12 19.12
CA ASN A 431 29.47 -3.52 19.01
C ASN A 431 28.30 -3.89 19.94
N PHE A 432 27.11 -4.04 19.36
CA PHE A 432 25.95 -4.67 20.01
C PHE A 432 25.80 -6.16 19.63
N SER A 433 26.69 -6.72 18.79
CA SER A 433 26.65 -8.14 18.42
C SER A 433 27.53 -9.00 19.31
N ALA A 434 26.93 -9.97 19.98
CA ALA A 434 27.62 -10.91 20.87
C ALA A 434 28.46 -11.99 20.16
N ARG A 435 28.53 -11.98 18.82
CA ARG A 435 29.17 -13.03 17.99
C ARG A 435 29.91 -12.45 16.77
N CYS A 436 30.75 -11.44 16.97
CA CYS A 436 31.54 -10.82 15.91
C CYS A 436 33.02 -10.74 16.30
N ASP A 437 33.93 -11.24 15.44
CA ASP A 437 35.34 -10.85 15.52
C ASP A 437 35.48 -9.44 14.93
N VAL A 438 35.41 -8.43 15.81
CA VAL A 438 35.56 -7.03 15.42
C VAL A 438 37.00 -6.74 14.93
N LYS A 439 38.01 -7.46 15.42
CA LYS A 439 39.41 -7.23 15.03
C LYS A 439 39.66 -7.68 13.59
N SER A 440 39.17 -8.86 13.18
CA SER A 440 39.26 -9.21 11.76
C SER A 440 38.38 -8.32 10.90
N LEU A 441 37.12 -8.07 11.29
CA LEU A 441 36.21 -7.21 10.54
C LEU A 441 36.81 -5.83 10.22
N VAL A 442 37.52 -5.21 11.17
CA VAL A 442 38.21 -3.92 10.96
C VAL A 442 39.37 -4.06 9.97
N ARG A 443 40.22 -5.10 10.07
CA ARG A 443 41.31 -5.35 9.10
C ARG A 443 40.77 -5.61 7.69
N ASP A 444 39.73 -6.43 7.59
CA ASP A 444 39.06 -6.77 6.33
C ASP A 444 38.41 -5.53 5.69
N LEU A 445 37.81 -4.64 6.51
CA LEU A 445 37.25 -3.36 6.05
C LEU A 445 38.33 -2.38 5.57
N ILE A 446 39.47 -2.27 6.28
CA ILE A 446 40.59 -1.42 5.88
C ILE A 446 41.20 -1.91 4.57
N ARG A 447 41.53 -3.22 4.46
CA ARG A 447 42.00 -3.84 3.19
C ARG A 447 41.06 -3.54 2.03
N CYS A 448 39.76 -3.78 2.23
CA CYS A 448 38.75 -3.51 1.20
C CYS A 448 38.69 -2.02 0.84
N GLY A 449 38.91 -1.11 1.79
CA GLY A 449 38.98 0.34 1.57
C GLY A 449 40.16 0.73 0.68
N GLU A 450 41.36 0.29 1.04
CA GLU A 450 42.60 0.55 0.30
C GLU A 450 42.49 0.05 -1.15
N MET A 451 41.90 -1.13 -1.35
CA MET A 451 41.60 -1.68 -2.68
C MET A 451 40.63 -0.82 -3.52
N LYS A 452 39.85 0.08 -2.92
CA LYS A 452 39.02 1.09 -3.63
C LYS A 452 39.63 2.49 -3.64
N GLY A 453 40.82 2.67 -3.08
CA GLY A 453 41.48 3.98 -2.94
C GLY A 453 41.04 4.78 -1.72
N LEU A 454 40.24 4.22 -0.81
CA LEU A 454 39.92 4.84 0.48
C LEU A 454 41.10 4.66 1.43
N HIS A 455 41.60 5.76 1.98
CA HIS A 455 42.58 5.73 3.06
C HIS A 455 41.83 5.75 4.40
N ILE A 456 41.94 4.66 5.17
CA ILE A 456 41.21 4.42 6.41
C ILE A 456 42.23 4.27 7.54
N ASP A 457 42.27 5.24 8.45
CA ASP A 457 43.10 5.13 9.66
C ASP A 457 42.56 3.98 10.55
N PRO A 458 43.35 3.39 11.46
CA PRO A 458 42.79 2.52 12.51
C PRO A 458 41.68 3.23 13.31
N PRO A 459 40.63 2.53 13.77
CA PRO A 459 39.62 3.13 14.62
C PRO A 459 40.24 3.54 15.98
N PHE A 460 39.76 4.65 16.54
CA PHE A 460 40.26 5.20 17.80
C PHE A 460 40.01 4.25 18.98
N ASP A 461 38.82 3.65 19.06
CA ASP A 461 38.46 2.63 20.06
C ASP A 461 37.29 1.75 19.55
N VAL A 462 37.06 0.62 20.21
CA VAL A 462 35.99 -0.34 19.98
C VAL A 462 35.12 -0.47 21.23
N PHE A 463 33.90 0.04 21.17
CA PHE A 463 32.96 0.08 22.30
C PHE A 463 32.04 -1.14 22.29
N GLU A 464 32.19 -2.05 23.25
CA GLU A 464 31.40 -3.28 23.34
C GLU A 464 30.23 -3.19 24.33
N GLU A 465 29.07 -3.74 23.98
CA GLU A 465 27.92 -3.73 24.87
C GLU A 465 28.11 -4.63 26.10
N ARG A 466 28.26 -3.99 27.27
CA ARG A 466 28.26 -4.59 28.61
C ARG A 466 27.10 -5.58 28.79
N ASN A 467 27.41 -6.81 29.22
CA ASN A 467 26.45 -7.92 29.32
C ASN A 467 25.16 -7.59 30.09
N GLN A 468 25.25 -6.78 31.14
CA GLN A 468 24.10 -6.36 31.96
C GLN A 468 23.04 -5.59 31.16
N ASN A 469 23.44 -4.77 30.18
CA ASN A 469 22.53 -3.94 29.39
C ASN A 469 21.75 -4.74 28.33
N ARG A 470 22.21 -5.95 27.95
CA ARG A 470 21.64 -6.75 26.86
C ARG A 470 20.16 -7.12 27.04
N ARG A 471 19.66 -7.09 28.29
CA ARG A 471 18.25 -7.33 28.66
C ARG A 471 17.40 -6.05 28.78
N SER A 472 18.01 -4.86 28.75
CA SER A 472 17.30 -3.58 28.84
C SER A 472 16.55 -3.22 27.55
N PRO A 473 15.57 -2.28 27.57
CA PRO A 473 14.92 -1.80 26.37
C PRO A 473 15.90 -1.20 25.34
N PRO A 474 15.63 -1.26 24.02
CA PRO A 474 16.55 -0.80 22.97
C PRO A 474 17.02 0.65 23.11
N VAL A 475 16.17 1.54 23.64
CA VAL A 475 16.49 2.96 23.86
C VAL A 475 17.59 3.11 24.92
N VAL A 476 17.38 2.53 26.11
CA VAL A 476 18.33 2.51 27.23
C VAL A 476 19.68 1.87 26.85
N ARG A 477 19.66 0.86 25.97
CA ARG A 477 20.87 0.22 25.44
C ARG A 477 21.70 1.16 24.56
N VAL A 478 21.05 1.99 23.76
CA VAL A 478 21.72 3.03 22.95
C VAL A 478 22.23 4.16 23.84
N GLU A 479 21.43 4.64 24.80
CA GLU A 479 21.79 5.75 25.69
C GLU A 479 23.06 5.45 26.50
N LYS A 480 23.11 4.32 27.20
CA LYS A 480 24.29 3.88 27.95
C LYS A 480 25.54 3.67 27.08
N MET A 481 25.37 3.27 25.82
CA MET A 481 26.48 3.18 24.88
C MET A 481 27.01 4.57 24.51
N CYS A 482 26.13 5.54 24.32
CA CYS A 482 26.53 6.93 24.05
C CYS A 482 27.28 7.55 25.23
N GLU A 483 26.81 7.32 26.46
CA GLU A 483 27.48 7.74 27.70
C GLU A 483 28.90 7.16 27.81
N GLU A 484 29.04 5.85 27.58
CA GLU A 484 30.35 5.17 27.60
C GLU A 484 31.29 5.68 26.49
N MET A 485 30.75 6.02 25.31
CA MET A 485 31.53 6.65 24.24
C MET A 485 31.96 8.08 24.58
N GLN A 486 31.03 8.91 25.06
CA GLN A 486 31.29 10.31 25.40
C GLN A 486 32.30 10.46 26.55
N SER A 487 32.33 9.51 27.50
CA SER A 487 33.30 9.54 28.60
C SER A 487 34.75 9.17 28.23
N LYS A 488 34.99 8.59 27.03
CA LYS A 488 36.35 8.22 26.56
C LYS A 488 36.83 9.00 25.34
N LEU A 489 35.94 9.58 24.55
CA LEU A 489 36.30 10.25 23.30
C LEU A 489 36.74 11.70 23.53
N PRO A 490 37.88 12.16 22.97
CA PRO A 490 38.38 13.53 23.13
C PRO A 490 37.61 14.59 22.30
N GLY A 491 36.33 14.34 22.04
CA GLY A 491 35.47 15.10 21.13
C GLY A 491 34.72 14.20 20.15
N ALA A 492 33.87 14.80 19.30
CA ALA A 492 33.07 14.05 18.34
C ALA A 492 33.95 13.25 17.34
N PRO A 493 33.61 11.98 17.06
CA PRO A 493 34.20 11.22 15.96
C PRO A 493 33.57 11.67 14.64
N HIS A 494 34.35 11.62 13.55
CA HIS A 494 33.85 11.98 12.21
C HIS A 494 32.91 10.90 11.65
N PHE A 495 33.09 9.64 12.09
CA PHE A 495 32.34 8.49 11.62
C PHE A 495 32.16 7.44 12.73
N VAL A 496 30.99 6.79 12.77
CA VAL A 496 30.76 5.60 13.63
C VAL A 496 30.25 4.41 12.82
N LEU A 497 30.93 3.27 12.98
CA LEU A 497 30.49 1.96 12.50
C LEU A 497 29.75 1.22 13.63
N CYS A 498 28.45 1.01 13.46
CA CYS A 498 27.58 0.33 14.43
C CYS A 498 27.28 -1.11 13.99
N LEU A 499 27.77 -2.08 14.75
CA LEU A 499 27.50 -3.51 14.55
C LEU A 499 26.25 -3.88 15.35
N LEU A 500 25.17 -4.15 14.63
CA LEU A 500 23.90 -4.59 15.19
C LEU A 500 23.94 -6.12 15.48
N PRO A 501 23.15 -6.62 16.45
CA PRO A 501 22.99 -8.06 16.67
C PRO A 501 22.56 -8.80 15.41
N ASP A 502 22.85 -10.11 15.32
CA ASP A 502 22.60 -10.99 14.15
C ASP A 502 21.11 -11.22 13.83
N ARG A 503 20.42 -10.15 13.45
CA ARG A 503 19.04 -10.12 12.97
C ARG A 503 18.96 -9.05 11.89
N LYS A 504 18.41 -9.38 10.71
CA LYS A 504 18.24 -8.43 9.59
C LYS A 504 17.43 -7.18 9.96
N ASN A 505 16.64 -7.27 11.03
CA ASN A 505 15.93 -6.16 11.65
C ASN A 505 16.32 -6.16 13.13
N SER A 506 16.85 -5.05 13.63
CA SER A 506 17.22 -4.87 15.03
C SER A 506 16.53 -3.63 15.57
N ASP A 507 15.84 -3.77 16.70
CA ASP A 507 15.06 -2.70 17.33
C ASP A 507 15.94 -1.56 17.87
N LEU A 508 17.27 -1.76 17.91
CA LEU A 508 18.27 -0.75 18.19
C LEU A 508 18.44 0.28 17.05
N TYR A 509 18.12 -0.07 15.80
CA TYR A 509 18.42 0.78 14.64
C TYR A 509 17.72 2.14 14.69
N GLY A 510 16.44 2.16 15.10
CA GLY A 510 15.66 3.40 15.24
C GLY A 510 16.23 4.34 16.30
N PRO A 511 16.35 3.92 17.57
CA PRO A 511 16.96 4.72 18.63
C PRO A 511 18.40 5.15 18.31
N TRP A 512 19.22 4.26 17.73
CA TRP A 512 20.59 4.58 17.30
C TRP A 512 20.61 5.70 16.26
N LYS A 513 19.71 5.63 15.27
CA LYS A 513 19.62 6.66 14.23
C LYS A 513 19.10 7.98 14.75
N ARG A 514 18.11 7.99 15.66
CA ARG A 514 17.65 9.22 16.31
C ARG A 514 18.81 9.92 17.03
N LYS A 515 19.49 9.19 17.91
CA LYS A 515 20.59 9.73 18.72
C LYS A 515 21.73 10.30 17.85
N TYR A 516 22.29 9.50 16.94
CA TYR A 516 23.47 9.95 16.18
C TYR A 516 23.17 10.90 15.03
N LEU A 517 22.06 10.73 14.30
CA LEU A 517 21.78 11.53 13.11
C LEU A 517 21.03 12.84 13.42
N ALA A 518 20.09 12.80 14.36
CA ALA A 518 19.24 13.96 14.68
C ALA A 518 19.69 14.71 15.95
N GLU A 519 20.17 14.01 16.98
CA GLU A 519 20.59 14.66 18.24
C GLU A 519 22.09 15.06 18.23
N PHE A 520 22.97 14.29 17.58
CA PHE A 520 24.42 14.56 17.53
C PHE A 520 24.97 15.03 16.17
N GLY A 521 24.23 14.89 15.07
CA GLY A 521 24.68 15.27 13.71
C GLY A 521 25.87 14.47 13.15
N VAL A 522 26.20 13.31 13.73
CA VAL A 522 27.39 12.51 13.37
C VAL A 522 27.08 11.45 12.30
N VAL A 523 27.99 11.29 11.33
CA VAL A 523 27.84 10.34 10.23
C VAL A 523 27.96 8.90 10.74
N THR A 524 26.93 8.07 10.49
CA THR A 524 26.90 6.68 10.97
C THR A 524 26.49 5.66 9.91
N GLN A 525 27.19 4.52 9.90
CA GLN A 525 26.83 3.34 9.13
C GLN A 525 26.55 2.17 10.07
N CYS A 526 25.44 1.46 9.86
CA CYS A 526 25.09 0.26 10.60
C CYS A 526 25.34 -0.98 9.73
N MET A 527 25.75 -2.08 10.32
CA MET A 527 25.81 -3.39 9.64
C MET A 527 25.38 -4.51 10.59
N ALA A 528 24.95 -5.64 10.02
CA ALA A 528 24.73 -6.88 10.75
C ALA A 528 25.82 -7.87 10.28
N PRO A 529 26.63 -8.47 11.17
CA PRO A 529 27.80 -9.28 10.78
C PRO A 529 27.45 -10.68 10.22
N THR A 530 26.20 -10.93 9.87
CA THR A 530 25.77 -12.19 9.24
C THR A 530 26.31 -12.31 7.80
N ARG A 531 27.31 -13.18 7.60
CA ARG A 531 27.93 -13.49 6.28
C ARG A 531 28.64 -12.30 5.61
N VAL A 532 29.55 -11.65 6.34
CA VAL A 532 30.46 -10.63 5.77
C VAL A 532 31.41 -11.28 4.75
N ASN A 533 31.65 -10.59 3.63
CA ASN A 533 32.67 -10.90 2.63
C ASN A 533 33.11 -9.61 1.90
N ASP A 534 34.15 -9.67 1.07
CA ASP A 534 34.70 -8.49 0.37
C ASP A 534 33.67 -7.73 -0.50
N GLN A 535 32.65 -8.40 -1.04
CA GLN A 535 31.56 -7.76 -1.79
C GLN A 535 30.58 -7.02 -0.85
N TYR A 536 30.28 -7.59 0.32
CA TYR A 536 29.52 -6.91 1.37
C TYR A 536 30.28 -5.68 1.90
N LEU A 537 31.57 -5.83 2.18
CA LEU A 537 32.44 -4.74 2.64
C LEU A 537 32.59 -3.65 1.58
N THR A 538 32.78 -4.01 0.30
CA THR A 538 32.74 -3.05 -0.81
C THR A 538 31.42 -2.28 -0.83
N ASN A 539 30.27 -2.96 -0.72
CA ASN A 539 28.96 -2.32 -0.69
C ASN A 539 28.72 -1.46 0.56
N LEU A 540 29.40 -1.77 1.67
CA LEU A 540 29.40 -0.95 2.88
C LEU A 540 30.23 0.32 2.68
N LEU A 541 31.44 0.19 2.12
CA LEU A 541 32.38 1.27 1.84
C LEU A 541 31.82 2.29 0.84
N LEU A 542 31.15 1.84 -0.23
CA LEU A 542 30.42 2.72 -1.15
C LEU A 542 29.39 3.62 -0.44
N LYS A 543 28.76 3.11 0.63
CA LYS A 543 27.79 3.87 1.44
C LYS A 543 28.45 4.74 2.51
N ILE A 544 29.69 4.45 2.89
CA ILE A 544 30.47 5.28 3.82
C ILE A 544 31.09 6.46 3.08
N ASN A 545 31.73 6.23 1.92
CA ASN A 545 32.32 7.27 1.08
C ASN A 545 31.30 8.36 0.72
N ALA A 546 30.15 7.97 0.16
CA ALA A 546 29.07 8.90 -0.21
C ALA A 546 28.52 9.71 0.99
N LYS A 547 28.49 9.13 2.19
CA LYS A 547 28.06 9.83 3.42
C LYS A 547 29.09 10.79 3.99
N LEU A 548 30.37 10.57 3.69
CA LEU A 548 31.48 11.46 4.05
C LEU A 548 31.76 12.49 2.92
N GLY A 549 30.87 12.58 1.94
CA GLY A 549 30.92 13.56 0.84
C GLY A 549 31.62 13.08 -0.44
N GLY A 550 32.22 11.89 -0.44
CA GLY A 550 32.95 11.32 -1.58
C GLY A 550 32.04 10.87 -2.73
N LEU A 551 32.66 10.63 -3.89
CA LEU A 551 32.02 10.24 -5.13
C LEU A 551 32.49 8.84 -5.55
N ASN A 552 31.56 7.90 -5.74
CA ASN A 552 31.91 6.50 -6.04
C ASN A 552 32.23 6.30 -7.53
N SER A 553 31.31 6.74 -8.37
CA SER A 553 31.35 6.75 -9.83
C SER A 553 30.49 7.92 -10.31
N MET A 554 30.71 8.38 -11.53
CA MET A 554 29.91 9.43 -12.19
C MET A 554 29.61 9.02 -13.64
N LEU A 555 28.74 9.74 -14.34
CA LEU A 555 28.52 9.52 -15.77
C LEU A 555 29.73 10.05 -16.56
N ALA A 556 30.18 9.34 -17.60
CA ALA A 556 31.31 9.81 -18.41
C ALA A 556 30.99 11.13 -19.16
N ILE A 557 29.73 11.30 -19.55
CA ILE A 557 29.18 12.51 -20.20
C ILE A 557 29.09 13.73 -19.24
N GLU A 558 29.04 13.48 -17.93
CA GLU A 558 29.07 14.50 -16.87
C GLU A 558 30.50 15.04 -16.65
N GLN A 559 31.54 14.28 -17.01
CA GLN A 559 32.94 14.72 -16.90
C GLN A 559 33.31 15.77 -17.97
N THR A 560 32.61 15.78 -19.11
CA THR A 560 32.86 16.70 -20.25
C THR A 560 31.76 17.77 -20.39
N PRO A 561 31.10 18.19 -19.30
CA PRO A 561 29.83 18.92 -19.28
C PRO A 561 28.93 18.76 -20.52
N SER A 562 28.69 17.52 -20.94
CA SER A 562 28.09 17.20 -22.24
C SER A 562 26.65 16.69 -22.17
N ILE A 563 26.00 16.69 -21.00
CA ILE A 563 24.61 16.20 -20.87
C ILE A 563 23.69 17.15 -21.67
N PRO A 564 22.88 16.62 -22.62
CA PRO A 564 21.96 17.44 -23.40
C PRO A 564 21.10 18.32 -22.50
N VAL A 565 21.03 19.60 -22.86
CA VAL A 565 20.33 20.67 -22.13
C VAL A 565 20.92 20.98 -20.75
N VAL A 566 20.96 20.01 -19.82
CA VAL A 566 21.28 20.14 -18.39
C VAL A 566 22.67 20.74 -18.11
N SER A 567 23.68 20.40 -18.92
CA SER A 567 25.04 20.93 -18.74
C SER A 567 25.28 22.29 -19.42
N LYS A 568 24.30 22.84 -20.16
CA LYS A 568 24.48 24.08 -20.95
C LYS A 568 24.25 25.36 -20.13
N VAL A 569 23.33 25.32 -19.17
CA VAL A 569 23.02 26.44 -18.25
C VAL A 569 22.82 25.89 -16.82
N PRO A 570 23.02 26.71 -15.76
CA PRO A 570 22.72 26.35 -14.38
C PRO A 570 21.38 25.64 -14.20
N THR A 571 21.44 24.33 -13.96
CA THR A 571 20.26 23.46 -13.88
C THR A 571 20.25 22.71 -12.55
N ILE A 572 19.16 22.84 -11.79
CA ILE A 572 18.91 22.06 -10.56
C ILE A 572 17.93 20.94 -10.87
N ILE A 573 18.21 19.74 -10.37
CA ILE A 573 17.34 18.56 -10.49
C ILE A 573 16.77 18.26 -9.11
N LEU A 574 15.45 18.31 -8.98
CA LEU A 574 14.69 18.04 -7.77
C LEU A 574 14.04 16.66 -7.83
N GLY A 575 14.06 15.93 -6.71
CA GLY A 575 13.33 14.69 -6.52
C GLY A 575 12.42 14.78 -5.30
N MET A 576 11.12 14.52 -5.45
CA MET A 576 10.07 14.76 -4.46
C MET A 576 9.27 13.49 -4.19
N ASP A 577 9.14 13.08 -2.92
CA ASP A 577 8.41 11.90 -2.45
C ASP A 577 7.69 12.18 -1.12
N VAL A 578 6.57 11.49 -0.87
CA VAL A 578 5.82 11.56 0.39
C VAL A 578 5.55 10.17 0.95
N SER A 579 6.10 9.90 2.14
CA SER A 579 5.96 8.62 2.84
C SER A 579 4.91 8.70 3.95
N HIS A 580 3.88 7.86 3.89
CA HIS A 580 2.84 7.73 4.93
C HIS A 580 3.13 6.63 5.98
N GLY A 581 2.42 6.69 7.11
CA GLY A 581 2.38 5.60 8.11
C GLY A 581 1.89 4.25 7.56
N SER A 582 2.29 3.14 8.19
CA SER A 582 1.90 1.80 7.73
C SER A 582 0.39 1.53 7.90
N PRO A 583 -0.21 0.62 7.11
CA PRO A 583 -1.62 0.24 7.23
C PRO A 583 -2.02 -0.13 8.68
N GLY A 584 -3.02 0.57 9.20
CA GLY A 584 -3.46 0.47 10.60
C GLY A 584 -2.90 1.55 11.53
N GLN A 585 -1.98 2.40 11.08
CA GLN A 585 -1.49 3.59 11.80
C GLN A 585 -2.05 4.85 11.13
N SER A 586 -3.30 5.19 11.42
CA SER A 586 -4.01 6.29 10.74
C SER A 586 -3.49 7.68 11.08
N ASP A 587 -2.80 7.81 12.22
CA ASP A 587 -2.56 9.08 12.92
C ASP A 587 -1.06 9.45 12.94
N VAL A 588 -0.23 8.63 12.28
CA VAL A 588 1.19 8.92 12.04
C VAL A 588 1.30 9.95 10.91
N PRO A 589 2.05 11.05 11.10
CA PRO A 589 2.20 12.09 10.08
C PRO A 589 2.82 11.54 8.79
N SER A 590 2.49 12.18 7.66
CA SER A 590 3.23 11.98 6.42
C SER A 590 4.60 12.66 6.54
N ILE A 591 5.59 12.13 5.82
CA ILE A 591 6.93 12.72 5.73
C ILE A 591 7.19 13.07 4.27
N ALA A 592 7.27 14.36 3.97
CA ALA A 592 7.74 14.87 2.68
C ALA A 592 9.27 14.91 2.67
N ALA A 593 9.87 14.41 1.61
CA ALA A 593 11.29 14.51 1.35
C ALA A 593 11.52 15.11 -0.03
N VAL A 594 12.36 16.14 -0.10
CA VAL A 594 12.84 16.72 -1.36
C VAL A 594 14.36 16.65 -1.38
N VAL A 595 14.91 16.15 -2.49
CA VAL A 595 16.34 16.18 -2.77
C VAL A 595 16.62 17.16 -3.90
N SER A 596 17.79 17.80 -3.88
CA SER A 596 18.28 18.64 -4.99
C SER A 596 19.69 18.25 -5.40
N SER A 597 19.98 18.28 -6.69
CA SER A 597 21.36 18.23 -7.18
C SER A 597 22.17 19.44 -6.69
N ARG A 598 23.50 19.29 -6.64
CA ARG A 598 24.44 20.33 -6.17
C ARG A 598 25.79 20.21 -6.87
N GLN A 599 26.56 21.30 -6.91
CA GLN A 599 27.82 21.42 -7.66
C GLN A 599 27.68 21.34 -9.20
N TRP A 600 26.67 22.03 -9.76
CA TRP A 600 26.51 22.14 -11.22
C TRP A 600 27.81 22.65 -11.88
N PRO A 601 28.27 22.06 -13.01
CA PRO A 601 27.54 21.18 -13.95
C PRO A 601 27.45 19.70 -13.59
N LEU A 602 27.95 19.27 -12.43
CA LEU A 602 27.75 17.91 -11.94
C LEU A 602 26.30 17.68 -11.46
N ILE A 603 25.86 16.43 -11.55
CA ILE A 603 24.56 15.94 -11.09
C ILE A 603 24.68 14.73 -10.14
N SER A 604 25.85 14.13 -10.00
CA SER A 604 26.11 12.95 -9.16
C SER A 604 26.04 13.17 -7.63
N ARG A 605 25.78 14.41 -7.16
CA ARG A 605 25.68 14.75 -5.72
C ARG A 605 24.35 15.44 -5.42
N TYR A 606 23.74 15.05 -4.29
CA TYR A 606 22.44 15.57 -3.83
C TYR A 606 22.48 16.01 -2.36
N ARG A 607 21.74 17.08 -2.04
CA ARG A 607 21.27 17.40 -0.67
C ARG A 607 19.85 16.87 -0.50
N ALA A 608 19.45 16.58 0.74
CA ALA A 608 18.08 16.26 1.11
C ALA A 608 17.56 17.24 2.17
N SER A 609 16.31 17.64 2.06
CA SER A 609 15.56 18.32 3.12
C SER A 609 14.20 17.65 3.30
N VAL A 610 13.72 17.64 4.55
CA VAL A 610 12.60 16.80 4.99
C VAL A 610 11.68 17.61 5.90
N ARG A 611 10.36 17.42 5.80
CA ARG A 611 9.36 17.99 6.71
C ARG A 611 8.29 16.94 7.05
N THR A 612 7.71 17.04 8.24
CA THR A 612 6.51 16.30 8.62
C THR A 612 5.27 17.10 8.27
N GLN A 613 4.24 16.43 7.76
CA GLN A 613 2.95 17.05 7.42
C GLN A 613 1.76 16.17 7.85
N SER A 614 0.55 16.64 7.61
CA SER A 614 -0.70 15.99 8.04
C SER A 614 -0.81 14.52 7.57
N PRO A 615 -1.31 13.58 8.43
CA PRO A 615 -1.41 12.17 8.08
C PRO A 615 -2.20 11.89 6.79
N LYS A 616 -1.57 11.21 5.82
CA LYS A 616 -2.14 10.83 4.52
C LYS A 616 -2.44 12.00 3.58
N VAL A 617 -1.94 13.20 3.86
CA VAL A 617 -1.81 14.22 2.81
C VAL A 617 -0.65 13.81 1.90
N GLU A 618 -0.87 13.92 0.60
CA GLU A 618 0.07 13.55 -0.47
C GLU A 618 0.74 14.78 -1.10
N MET A 619 0.05 15.91 -1.27
CA MET A 619 0.66 17.15 -1.77
C MET A 619 1.58 17.76 -0.70
N ILE A 620 2.73 18.32 -1.07
CA ILE A 620 3.71 18.82 -0.10
C ILE A 620 3.34 20.23 0.39
N ASP A 621 2.87 20.31 1.64
CA ASP A 621 2.32 21.51 2.31
C ASP A 621 3.38 22.58 2.70
N SER A 622 4.66 22.43 2.32
CA SER A 622 5.76 23.28 2.81
C SER A 622 6.97 23.35 1.86
N LEU A 623 6.72 23.40 0.55
CA LEU A 623 7.76 23.70 -0.43
C LEU A 623 8.18 25.17 -0.29
N PHE A 624 7.20 26.06 -0.12
CA PHE A 624 7.35 27.44 0.35
C PHE A 624 6.60 27.59 1.67
N LYS A 625 7.14 28.38 2.60
CA LYS A 625 6.54 28.69 3.91
C LYS A 625 7.06 30.04 4.40
N ARG A 626 6.50 31.12 3.85
CA ARG A 626 6.70 32.50 4.31
C ARG A 626 6.43 32.63 5.82
N VAL A 627 7.37 33.23 6.54
CA VAL A 627 7.27 33.55 7.98
C VAL A 627 7.19 35.07 8.20
N SER A 628 7.85 35.86 7.34
CA SER A 628 7.81 37.32 7.36
C SER A 628 7.88 37.88 5.93
N ASP A 629 8.14 39.18 5.78
CA ASP A 629 8.38 39.78 4.47
C ASP A 629 9.79 39.49 3.90
N THR A 630 10.68 38.91 4.72
CA THR A 630 12.08 38.61 4.36
C THR A 630 12.50 37.17 4.66
N GLU A 631 11.69 36.39 5.38
CA GLU A 631 12.01 35.02 5.80
C GLU A 631 11.00 33.98 5.29
N ASP A 632 11.57 32.87 4.80
CA ASP A 632 10.88 31.67 4.33
C ASP A 632 11.55 30.42 4.95
N GLU A 633 10.76 29.53 5.53
CA GLU A 633 11.21 28.24 6.11
C GLU A 633 10.96 27.03 5.19
N GLY A 634 10.44 27.30 3.99
CA GLY A 634 10.13 26.33 2.96
C GLY A 634 11.33 25.45 2.58
N ILE A 635 11.01 24.22 2.16
CA ILE A 635 12.02 23.25 1.71
C ILE A 635 12.85 23.81 0.54
N ILE A 636 12.21 24.54 -0.37
CA ILE A 636 12.83 24.97 -1.63
C ILE A 636 13.94 26.00 -1.39
N ARG A 637 13.73 27.00 -0.52
CA ARG A 637 14.78 27.98 -0.18
C ARG A 637 16.05 27.32 0.37
N GLU A 638 15.92 26.30 1.22
CA GLU A 638 17.08 25.57 1.76
C GLU A 638 17.91 24.93 0.63
N LEU A 639 17.23 24.33 -0.36
CA LEU A 639 17.85 23.65 -1.49
C LEU A 639 18.41 24.62 -2.55
N LEU A 640 17.72 25.73 -2.80
CA LEU A 640 18.19 26.79 -3.71
C LEU A 640 19.44 27.50 -3.15
N LEU A 641 19.51 27.74 -1.84
CA LEU A 641 20.69 28.31 -1.20
C LEU A 641 21.89 27.34 -1.20
N ASP A 642 21.64 26.04 -1.02
CA ASP A 642 22.67 25.00 -1.13
C ASP A 642 23.18 24.83 -2.58
N PHE A 643 22.29 24.90 -3.57
CA PHE A 643 22.68 24.94 -4.97
C PHE A 643 23.50 26.20 -5.28
N TYR A 644 23.03 27.39 -4.91
CA TYR A 644 23.72 28.65 -5.16
C TYR A 644 25.14 28.66 -4.58
N THR A 645 25.29 28.23 -3.32
CA THR A 645 26.60 28.18 -2.65
C THR A 645 27.53 27.09 -3.23
N SER A 646 27.00 25.96 -3.70
CA SER A 646 27.80 24.85 -4.24
C SER A 646 28.10 24.93 -5.75
N SER A 647 27.25 25.60 -6.54
CA SER A 647 27.32 25.68 -8.01
C SER A 647 28.03 26.96 -8.52
N GLY A 648 28.84 27.59 -7.67
CA GLY A 648 29.66 28.76 -8.01
C GLY A 648 28.91 30.09 -7.97
N LYS A 649 28.02 30.30 -6.99
CA LYS A 649 27.19 31.52 -6.83
C LYS A 649 26.34 31.86 -8.06
N ARG A 650 25.76 30.82 -8.68
CA ARG A 650 24.80 30.94 -9.78
C ARG A 650 23.43 30.44 -9.32
N LYS A 651 22.39 31.20 -9.64
CA LYS A 651 21.00 30.76 -9.51
C LYS A 651 20.73 29.76 -10.65
N PRO A 652 19.90 28.71 -10.44
CA PRO A 652 19.47 27.87 -11.56
C PRO A 652 18.54 28.66 -12.50
N ASP A 653 18.87 28.62 -13.79
CA ASP A 653 18.02 29.10 -14.89
C ASP A 653 16.98 28.03 -15.30
N GLN A 654 17.21 26.78 -14.89
CA GLN A 654 16.36 25.62 -15.17
C GLN A 654 16.13 24.78 -13.91
N ILE A 655 14.90 24.35 -13.70
CA ILE A 655 14.47 23.50 -12.57
C ILE A 655 13.74 22.28 -13.14
N ILE A 656 14.33 21.09 -13.00
CA ILE A 656 13.76 19.81 -13.44
C ILE A 656 13.23 19.07 -12.21
N ILE A 657 11.94 18.73 -12.19
CA ILE A 657 11.25 18.16 -11.03
C ILE A 657 10.80 16.72 -11.33
N PHE A 658 11.23 15.77 -10.50
CA PHE A 658 10.74 14.39 -10.48
C PHE A 658 9.85 14.14 -9.26
N ARG A 659 8.58 13.83 -9.47
CA ARG A 659 7.58 13.59 -8.41
C ARG A 659 7.14 12.12 -8.39
N ASP A 660 7.44 11.39 -7.31
CA ASP A 660 6.94 10.03 -7.07
C ASP A 660 5.66 10.09 -6.21
N GLY A 661 4.91 8.98 -6.12
CA GLY A 661 3.73 8.83 -5.25
C GLY A 661 2.38 9.21 -5.87
N VAL A 662 2.31 10.31 -6.63
CA VAL A 662 1.03 10.92 -7.05
C VAL A 662 0.27 10.14 -8.14
N SER A 663 -1.06 10.15 -8.05
CA SER A 663 -1.97 9.56 -9.04
C SER A 663 -2.40 10.55 -10.13
N GLU A 664 -2.95 10.04 -11.23
CA GLU A 664 -3.38 10.83 -12.41
C GLU A 664 -4.37 11.96 -12.04
N SER A 665 -5.30 11.67 -11.12
CA SER A 665 -6.27 12.65 -10.60
C SER A 665 -5.65 13.75 -9.72
N GLN A 666 -4.34 13.71 -9.47
CA GLN A 666 -3.59 14.72 -8.69
C GLN A 666 -2.60 15.52 -9.55
N PHE A 667 -2.47 15.25 -10.85
CA PHE A 667 -1.51 15.95 -11.72
C PHE A 667 -1.75 17.48 -11.73
N ASN A 668 -3.02 17.90 -11.76
CA ASN A 668 -3.39 19.32 -11.67
C ASN A 668 -3.09 19.92 -10.28
N GLN A 669 -3.01 19.12 -9.21
CA GLN A 669 -2.62 19.60 -7.88
C GLN A 669 -1.09 19.77 -7.78
N VAL A 670 -0.30 18.92 -8.44
CA VAL A 670 1.15 19.13 -8.56
C VAL A 670 1.45 20.42 -9.32
N LEU A 671 0.73 20.69 -10.41
CA LEU A 671 0.90 21.94 -11.17
C LEU A 671 0.40 23.17 -10.39
N ASN A 672 -0.81 23.15 -9.82
CA ASN A 672 -1.47 24.34 -9.26
C ASN A 672 -1.24 24.53 -7.75
N ILE A 673 -0.35 23.75 -7.12
CA ILE A 673 -0.05 23.83 -5.67
C ILE A 673 1.44 23.56 -5.40
N GLU A 674 2.02 22.50 -5.97
CA GLU A 674 3.43 22.18 -5.69
C GLU A 674 4.38 23.04 -6.53
N LEU A 675 4.15 23.17 -7.84
CA LEU A 675 4.95 24.00 -8.73
C LEU A 675 4.78 25.50 -8.40
N ASP A 676 3.57 25.97 -8.10
CA ASP A 676 3.34 27.38 -7.73
C ASP A 676 4.11 27.77 -6.46
N GLN A 677 4.16 26.93 -5.43
CA GLN A 677 5.05 27.15 -4.26
C GLN A 677 6.53 27.22 -4.66
N ILE A 678 7.00 26.40 -5.60
CA ILE A 678 8.40 26.45 -6.06
C ILE A 678 8.68 27.78 -6.78
N ILE A 679 7.72 28.28 -7.56
CA ILE A 679 7.79 29.59 -8.23
C ILE A 679 7.79 30.73 -7.20
N GLU A 680 6.94 30.68 -6.17
CA GLU A 680 6.92 31.65 -5.07
C GLU A 680 8.26 31.68 -4.31
N ALA A 681 8.83 30.51 -3.99
CA ALA A 681 10.14 30.43 -3.32
C ALA A 681 11.30 30.99 -4.17
N CYS A 682 11.23 30.93 -5.50
CA CYS A 682 12.19 31.60 -6.38
C CYS A 682 12.03 33.12 -6.32
N LYS A 683 10.79 33.61 -6.51
CA LYS A 683 10.46 35.05 -6.50
C LYS A 683 10.71 35.73 -5.15
N PHE A 684 10.54 35.00 -4.05
CA PHE A 684 10.82 35.50 -2.71
C PHE A 684 12.33 35.69 -2.44
N LEU A 685 13.19 34.99 -3.18
CA LEU A 685 14.64 35.18 -3.14
C LEU A 685 15.14 36.25 -4.14
N ASP A 686 14.37 36.53 -5.19
CA ASP A 686 14.59 37.59 -6.18
C ASP A 686 13.35 37.73 -7.08
N GLU A 687 12.67 38.87 -7.02
CA GLU A 687 11.41 39.12 -7.73
C GLU A 687 11.55 39.01 -9.26
N ALA A 688 12.74 39.30 -9.80
CA ALA A 688 13.02 39.20 -11.23
C ALA A 688 13.39 37.77 -11.70
N TRP A 689 13.55 36.82 -10.78
CA TRP A 689 14.03 35.47 -11.10
C TRP A 689 12.90 34.56 -11.59
N ASN A 690 12.93 34.28 -12.89
CA ASN A 690 11.95 33.46 -13.59
C ASN A 690 12.63 32.27 -14.31
N PRO A 691 12.99 31.18 -13.60
CA PRO A 691 13.60 30.01 -14.21
C PRO A 691 12.60 29.19 -15.03
N LYS A 692 13.11 28.37 -15.95
CA LYS A 692 12.30 27.44 -16.76
C LYS A 692 12.08 26.12 -16.04
N PHE A 693 10.84 25.63 -16.06
CA PHE A 693 10.45 24.40 -15.38
C PHE A 693 10.21 23.21 -16.31
N VAL A 694 10.59 22.02 -15.81
CA VAL A 694 10.12 20.71 -16.29
C VAL A 694 9.53 19.95 -15.10
N VAL A 695 8.32 19.42 -15.24
CA VAL A 695 7.63 18.65 -14.19
C VAL A 695 7.30 17.25 -14.71
N ILE A 696 7.87 16.24 -14.07
CA ILE A 696 7.76 14.83 -14.46
C ILE A 696 7.24 14.04 -13.27
N VAL A 697 6.07 13.40 -13.41
CA VAL A 697 5.61 12.40 -12.44
C VAL A 697 6.19 11.04 -12.79
N ALA A 698 6.76 10.34 -11.82
CA ALA A 698 7.38 9.03 -11.98
C ALA A 698 6.57 7.94 -11.22
N GLN A 699 5.51 7.41 -11.83
CA GLN A 699 4.67 6.39 -11.22
C GLN A 699 5.35 5.01 -11.23
N LYS A 700 5.87 4.59 -10.08
CA LYS A 700 6.38 3.21 -9.84
C LYS A 700 5.27 2.22 -9.49
N ASN A 701 4.02 2.67 -9.33
CA ASN A 701 2.94 1.92 -8.67
C ASN A 701 1.73 1.53 -9.54
N HIS A 702 1.91 1.38 -10.85
CA HIS A 702 0.87 0.94 -11.79
C HIS A 702 0.77 -0.59 -12.00
N HIS A 703 -0.23 -1.01 -12.80
CA HIS A 703 -0.51 -2.42 -13.13
C HIS A 703 0.12 -2.92 -14.44
N THR A 704 0.46 -2.04 -15.39
CA THR A 704 1.16 -2.39 -16.64
C THR A 704 2.43 -3.22 -16.39
N LYS A 705 2.68 -4.22 -17.26
CA LYS A 705 3.90 -5.05 -17.33
C LYS A 705 4.26 -5.26 -18.79
N PHE A 706 5.54 -5.50 -19.06
CA PHE A 706 6.04 -5.86 -20.40
C PHE A 706 6.76 -7.19 -20.35
N PHE A 707 6.63 -7.95 -21.44
CA PHE A 707 7.15 -9.29 -21.60
C PHE A 707 7.85 -9.36 -22.96
N GLN A 708 9.03 -9.95 -23.04
CA GLN A 708 9.74 -10.12 -24.31
C GLN A 708 9.16 -11.34 -25.05
N GLN A 709 8.73 -11.16 -26.30
CA GLN A 709 8.15 -12.25 -27.10
C GLN A 709 9.16 -13.41 -27.27
N GLY A 710 8.71 -14.64 -27.00
CA GLY A 710 9.54 -15.85 -27.11
C GLY A 710 10.62 -16.01 -26.04
N SER A 711 10.72 -15.12 -25.05
CA SER A 711 11.77 -15.13 -24.02
C SER A 711 11.20 -15.48 -22.64
N PRO A 712 11.88 -16.33 -21.84
CA PRO A 712 11.49 -16.59 -20.45
C PRO A 712 11.91 -15.45 -19.50
N ASP A 713 12.77 -14.54 -19.96
CA ASP A 713 13.39 -13.48 -19.19
C ASP A 713 12.61 -12.16 -19.24
N ASN A 714 13.01 -11.22 -18.38
CA ASN A 714 12.45 -9.88 -18.34
C ASN A 714 12.92 -9.04 -19.53
N VAL A 715 12.13 -8.04 -19.93
CA VAL A 715 12.57 -7.03 -20.91
C VAL A 715 13.89 -6.37 -20.45
N PRO A 716 14.83 -6.11 -21.38
CA PRO A 716 16.18 -5.67 -21.01
C PRO A 716 16.18 -4.28 -20.35
N PRO A 717 17.14 -4.00 -19.45
CA PRO A 717 17.34 -2.67 -18.91
C PRO A 717 17.59 -1.65 -20.02
N GLY A 718 16.95 -0.49 -19.93
CA GLY A 718 16.91 0.51 -21.01
C GLY A 718 15.70 0.39 -21.94
N THR A 719 14.83 -0.62 -21.78
CA THR A 719 13.59 -0.72 -22.58
C THR A 719 12.68 0.48 -22.31
N VAL A 720 12.42 1.29 -23.33
CA VAL A 720 11.45 2.38 -23.38
C VAL A 720 10.27 1.99 -24.27
N ILE A 721 9.05 2.28 -23.81
CA ILE A 721 7.81 2.15 -24.57
C ILE A 721 7.00 3.44 -24.39
N ASP A 722 6.85 4.18 -25.49
CA ASP A 722 6.20 5.48 -25.64
C ASP A 722 4.99 5.43 -26.62
N ASN A 723 4.73 4.26 -27.19
CA ASN A 723 3.71 4.00 -28.21
C ASN A 723 2.63 3.03 -27.73
N LYS A 724 1.45 3.09 -28.36
CA LYS A 724 0.29 2.15 -28.27
C LYS A 724 -0.40 2.03 -26.90
N VAL A 725 0.36 1.87 -25.81
CA VAL A 725 -0.13 1.72 -24.42
C VAL A 725 0.03 2.99 -23.58
N CYS A 726 0.74 3.98 -24.10
CA CYS A 726 0.78 5.34 -23.56
C CYS A 726 -0.51 6.11 -23.84
N HIS A 727 -0.66 7.26 -23.19
CA HIS A 727 -1.86 8.09 -23.24
C HIS A 727 -2.05 8.72 -24.65
N PRO A 728 -3.29 8.92 -25.15
CA PRO A 728 -3.54 9.38 -26.52
C PRO A 728 -3.10 10.81 -26.89
N ARG A 729 -2.51 11.59 -25.98
CA ARG A 729 -2.19 13.03 -26.20
C ARG A 729 -1.05 13.57 -25.32
N ASN A 730 -1.17 13.39 -24.00
CA ASN A 730 -0.13 13.75 -23.04
C ASN A 730 1.20 13.08 -23.39
N ASN A 731 2.33 13.71 -23.00
CA ASN A 731 3.66 13.14 -23.17
C ASN A 731 3.97 12.18 -22.01
N ASP A 732 3.78 10.87 -22.23
CA ASP A 732 4.08 9.82 -21.26
C ASP A 732 4.84 8.63 -21.89
N PHE A 733 5.73 8.04 -21.10
CA PHE A 733 6.52 6.88 -21.52
C PHE A 733 6.80 5.94 -20.35
N TYR A 734 6.87 4.64 -20.63
CA TYR A 734 7.38 3.66 -19.69
C TYR A 734 8.87 3.44 -19.92
N LEU A 735 9.67 3.43 -18.85
CA LEU A 735 11.08 3.05 -18.89
C LEU A 735 11.37 1.93 -17.89
N CYS A 736 11.96 0.85 -18.38
CA CYS A 736 12.48 -0.26 -17.61
C CYS A 736 13.99 -0.09 -17.39
N ALA A 737 14.40 0.83 -16.52
CA ALA A 737 15.82 1.17 -16.35
C ALA A 737 16.68 0.08 -15.66
N HIS A 738 16.07 -0.90 -14.99
CA HIS A 738 16.76 -1.85 -14.10
C HIS A 738 16.52 -3.32 -14.47
N ALA A 739 17.44 -4.21 -14.08
CA ALA A 739 17.29 -5.64 -14.30
C ALA A 739 16.40 -6.31 -13.25
N GLY A 740 15.23 -6.79 -13.66
CA GLY A 740 14.37 -7.66 -12.85
C GLY A 740 15.03 -9.02 -12.58
N MET A 741 15.86 -9.09 -11.53
CA MET A 741 16.55 -10.33 -11.13
C MET A 741 15.61 -11.40 -10.57
N ILE A 742 14.45 -10.98 -10.07
CA ILE A 742 13.51 -11.79 -9.29
C ILE A 742 12.10 -11.38 -9.68
N GLY A 743 11.28 -12.34 -10.11
CA GLY A 743 9.92 -12.08 -10.57
C GLY A 743 9.85 -11.44 -11.96
N THR A 744 8.78 -10.68 -12.21
CA THR A 744 8.58 -9.90 -13.43
C THR A 744 8.93 -8.44 -13.15
N THR A 745 9.70 -7.77 -14.00
CA THR A 745 10.08 -6.37 -13.82
C THR A 745 8.84 -5.47 -13.84
N ARG A 746 8.88 -4.41 -13.02
CA ARG A 746 7.95 -3.30 -13.12
C ARG A 746 8.70 -2.12 -13.76
N PRO A 747 8.31 -1.65 -14.95
CA PRO A 747 8.83 -0.38 -15.45
C PRO A 747 8.36 0.75 -14.53
N THR A 748 8.95 1.93 -14.67
CA THR A 748 8.38 3.17 -14.15
C THR A 748 7.64 3.86 -15.29
N HIS A 749 6.44 4.38 -15.03
CA HIS A 749 5.66 5.19 -15.98
C HIS A 749 5.91 6.66 -15.69
N TYR A 750 6.51 7.37 -16.64
CA TYR A 750 6.83 8.78 -16.55
C TYR A 750 5.79 9.60 -17.31
N HIS A 751 5.22 10.63 -16.67
CA HIS A 751 4.31 11.59 -17.30
C HIS A 751 4.93 12.99 -17.23
N VAL A 752 5.14 13.63 -18.37
CA VAL A 752 5.61 15.01 -18.45
C VAL A 752 4.40 15.93 -18.37
N LEU A 753 4.24 16.61 -17.23
CA LEU A 753 3.11 17.52 -16.97
C LEU A 753 3.38 18.93 -17.48
N LEU A 754 4.65 19.35 -17.49
CA LEU A 754 5.10 20.63 -17.99
C LEU A 754 6.52 20.50 -18.56
N ASP A 755 6.78 21.18 -19.67
CA ASP A 755 8.13 21.45 -20.18
C ASP A 755 8.19 22.85 -20.78
N GLN A 756 8.91 23.76 -20.12
CA GLN A 756 9.25 25.10 -20.61
C GLN A 756 10.69 25.18 -21.12
N ILE A 757 11.47 24.12 -20.94
CA ILE A 757 12.88 24.02 -21.32
C ILE A 757 12.98 23.66 -22.80
N GLY A 758 12.15 22.72 -23.27
CA GLY A 758 12.05 22.28 -24.66
C GLY A 758 12.91 21.05 -24.96
N PHE A 759 12.75 19.99 -24.16
CA PHE A 759 13.40 18.70 -24.41
C PHE A 759 12.77 18.00 -25.63
N SER A 760 13.59 17.29 -26.41
CA SER A 760 13.05 16.22 -27.26
C SER A 760 12.68 15.01 -26.42
N ALA A 761 11.82 14.13 -26.96
CA ALA A 761 11.47 12.88 -26.30
C ALA A 761 12.72 12.01 -26.02
N ASP A 762 13.66 11.95 -26.96
CA ASP A 762 14.89 11.16 -26.82
C ASP A 762 15.85 11.78 -25.80
N ASP A 763 16.09 13.10 -25.82
CA ASP A 763 16.93 13.78 -24.82
C ASP A 763 16.41 13.51 -23.39
N LEU A 764 15.10 13.57 -23.20
CA LEU A 764 14.48 13.37 -21.90
C LEU A 764 14.53 11.89 -21.46
N GLN A 765 14.25 10.96 -22.37
CA GLN A 765 14.31 9.53 -22.09
C GLN A 765 15.75 9.08 -21.79
N GLU A 766 16.76 9.61 -22.51
CA GLU A 766 18.17 9.37 -22.22
C GLU A 766 18.59 9.99 -20.88
N LEU A 767 18.18 11.22 -20.57
CA LEU A 767 18.43 11.85 -19.27
C LEU A 767 17.86 11.02 -18.11
N VAL A 768 16.62 10.55 -18.22
CA VAL A 768 15.98 9.71 -17.20
C VAL A 768 16.64 8.33 -17.11
N HIS A 769 17.13 7.77 -18.22
CA HIS A 769 17.93 6.54 -18.17
C HIS A 769 19.29 6.78 -17.50
N CYS A 770 19.98 7.89 -17.80
CA CYS A 770 21.25 8.27 -17.18
C CYS A 770 21.12 8.48 -15.67
N LEU A 771 20.07 9.16 -15.20
CA LEU A 771 19.73 9.33 -13.79
C LEU A 771 19.37 8.03 -13.04
N SER A 772 19.37 6.89 -13.72
CA SER A 772 19.10 5.57 -13.14
C SER A 772 20.35 4.73 -12.84
N TYR A 773 21.57 5.27 -13.01
CA TYR A 773 22.86 4.61 -12.73
C TYR A 773 23.66 5.32 -11.62
#